data_AF-A0A671MK27-F1
#
_entry.id   AF-A0A671MK27-F1
#
_cell.length_a   1.000
_cell.length_b   1.000
_cell.length_c   1.000
_cell.angle_alpha   90.00
_cell.angle_beta   90.00
_cell.angle_gamma   90.00
#
_symmetry.space_group_name_H-M   'P 1'
#
loop_
_entity.id
_entity.type
_entity.pdbx_description
1 polymer ?
#
loop_
_entity_poly.entity_id
_entity_poly.type
_entity_poly.pdbx_seq_one_letter_code
_entity_poly.pdbx_strand_id
1 'polypeptide(L)'
;GRNGKLGKGKKGKKTLGEKLKGSEVRGRVNGHHQENDMENLSLFEIVKLGKSATQSVVDDWIESYKTDRDPALLELINFFIHCSGCKGVCVSEMFRHMQNSEIIRKMTEEFDEDSGDYPLAMAGLVWKKFKLSLCEFIAVLVRQCQYSIIYDEYMMDMVISLLTGLSDSQVRAFRHTSTLAAMKLMTALVNVALNLSINLDNTQRQYETERNKSIGKRANERLELLLQKRKELQENQDEIENMMNAIFKGVFIHRYRDVIAEIRVVCIEEIGMWMKMYSEAFLNDSYLKYVGWTMYDKQGEVRLKCLTALQGLYYSRELNARLELFTSRFKDRIVSMALDKEYDVAVQAIKLLTLALQSNDEILTAEDCESIYHLVYSAHRPVAVAAGEFLYKKLFSHHGPEDEGRPRRGRQCLNANLIRTTVLFFLESELHEHGAYLVDSLWDCASELLKDWESMISLLLDEPYPGEEALTDAQEAALIDIMLCAVRQTCECHPPTGRGPGKRVLTAKEKKTQLDDRTKITETFAVALPLLLAKYSVDPEKVTNLLQFPQYFDLEIYTTGRLEKHLDALLRQVRDVVEKHTDKDVLEACSMTFHALCNEDFTIYNRVDIVRSQILDEQIDKFHRLLEDVLQEGEEPDEDDAYQVLSTLKRITAFHNAHDLTKWDLFTSNYKLLNSGLQNGDMPEQIVAHALQCTHYVILWHLAKVSEGSASKDDMVLLRRQVRAFCLMCQRYLNSISTVVKEQAFTILCDALLIFSYQIVASGREALEPLVFSSDASLQSELLNFILDHVFVDQDEDSSTDDEANKIEALHRRRNLLAAFCKLIIYNVVEMKTGADIFKQYMRYYNDYGDIIKETMSKARQIDKIQCAKTLILSLQQLFNEMLSDLGCNFDRSTSAFCGIKELARRFSLTFGLDQLKTREAIAMLHKDGIEFAFKEPSPQGEGGPPLNLAFLDILSEFSSKLLRQDKKTVHLYLERFMTFQMALQRDDCWLPLISYRNSLQMGADDDTLSVISGMSSRSSARSRRSKPPAASKRKLPEEESSCSSSDVSVWVNREQSGPHTPVMMSSPHIVSTVLRDAKKLLPEQGYMGVYSMSNETQHTPLQQPHQHMDYNSQVAWMMAQKQQQERASLQYGKMRGHIQHTIRRGSGLMEDDEEPIVEDVMMSSEERLDDLNEGMDFDTMDIDLPPSKNRRERSELKPDYFDPASIMDDSHFLLEST
;
A
#
# COMPACT_ATOMS: atom_id res chain seq x y z
N GLY A 1 4.55 -25.42 -59.00
CA GLY A 1 3.71 -26.23 -59.92
C GLY A 1 4.02 -27.72 -59.75
N ARG A 2 3.17 -28.60 -60.30
CA ARG A 2 3.31 -30.09 -60.38
C ARG A 2 3.56 -30.89 -59.06
N ASN A 3 2.46 -31.44 -58.54
CA ASN A 3 2.27 -32.84 -58.08
C ASN A 3 3.05 -33.41 -56.86
N GLY A 4 2.35 -34.19 -56.00
CA GLY A 4 3.02 -34.94 -54.91
C GLY A 4 2.16 -35.64 -53.83
N LYS A 5 0.85 -35.37 -53.81
CA LYS A 5 -0.30 -36.19 -53.29
C LYS A 5 -0.08 -37.42 -52.35
N LEU A 6 -0.84 -37.39 -51.23
CA LEU A 6 -1.66 -38.48 -50.61
C LEU A 6 -1.00 -39.62 -49.78
N GLY A 7 -1.69 -40.04 -48.69
CA GLY A 7 -1.33 -41.25 -47.90
C GLY A 7 -2.18 -41.65 -46.67
N LYS A 8 -3.44 -41.22 -46.52
CA LYS A 8 -4.31 -41.43 -45.31
C LYS A 8 -4.28 -42.84 -44.67
N GLY A 9 -4.11 -42.93 -43.34
CA GLY A 9 -4.32 -44.16 -42.53
C GLY A 9 -5.78 -44.36 -42.03
N LYS A 10 -6.03 -45.35 -41.16
CA LYS A 10 -7.32 -45.60 -40.45
C LYS A 10 -7.22 -46.67 -39.33
N LYS A 11 -7.98 -46.46 -38.23
CA LYS A 11 -8.71 -47.40 -37.30
C LYS A 11 -8.11 -48.79 -36.95
N GLY A 12 -8.22 -49.34 -35.72
CA GLY A 12 -8.79 -48.85 -34.45
C GLY A 12 -9.75 -49.84 -33.73
N LYS A 13 -9.85 -49.73 -32.40
CA LYS A 13 -10.80 -50.36 -31.43
C LYS A 13 -10.62 -51.85 -30.99
N LYS A 14 -10.43 -51.98 -29.66
CA LYS A 14 -11.17 -52.80 -28.66
C LYS A 14 -10.83 -54.30 -28.34
N THR A 15 -10.14 -54.45 -27.20
CA THR A 15 -10.53 -55.17 -25.94
C THR A 15 -10.67 -56.70 -25.82
N LEU A 16 -9.99 -57.20 -24.77
CA LEU A 16 -10.36 -58.24 -23.77
C LEU A 16 -10.37 -59.73 -24.17
N GLY A 17 -9.77 -60.56 -23.29
CA GLY A 17 -9.82 -62.02 -23.31
C GLY A 17 -8.58 -62.68 -22.67
N GLU A 18 -8.66 -63.05 -21.39
CA GLU A 18 -7.56 -63.73 -20.66
C GLU A 18 -7.50 -65.24 -20.95
N LYS A 19 -6.30 -65.83 -20.83
CA LYS A 19 -6.09 -67.07 -20.04
C LYS A 19 -4.61 -67.40 -19.79
N LEU A 20 -4.35 -68.02 -18.63
CA LEU A 20 -3.01 -68.35 -18.14
C LEU A 20 -2.59 -69.78 -18.51
N LYS A 21 -1.29 -69.97 -18.81
CA LYS A 21 -0.30 -70.63 -17.90
C LYS A 21 1.05 -70.74 -18.62
N GLY A 22 2.15 -70.55 -17.90
CA GLY A 22 3.51 -70.45 -18.47
C GLY A 22 4.41 -71.65 -18.20
N SER A 23 5.67 -71.53 -18.64
CA SER A 23 6.84 -72.13 -17.98
C SER A 23 8.11 -71.37 -18.41
N GLU A 24 9.17 -71.47 -17.62
CA GLU A 24 10.34 -70.57 -17.61
C GLU A 24 11.45 -70.93 -18.62
N VAL A 25 12.38 -69.98 -18.86
CA VAL A 25 13.84 -70.07 -18.53
C VAL A 25 14.70 -69.18 -19.46
N ARG A 26 15.67 -68.46 -18.87
CA ARG A 26 16.79 -67.67 -19.49
C ARG A 26 16.40 -66.51 -20.43
N GLY A 27 16.72 -65.24 -20.17
CA GLY A 27 17.58 -64.62 -19.15
C GLY A 27 18.79 -63.90 -19.76
N ARG A 28 18.85 -62.57 -19.58
CA ARG A 28 20.04 -61.71 -19.76
C ARG A 28 19.96 -60.54 -18.78
N VAL A 29 21.11 -59.94 -18.43
CA VAL A 29 21.32 -59.39 -17.06
C VAL A 29 21.91 -57.97 -17.07
N ASN A 30 21.48 -57.19 -16.07
CA ASN A 30 21.99 -55.93 -15.50
C ASN A 30 21.94 -54.60 -16.26
N GLY A 31 21.53 -53.58 -15.48
CA GLY A 31 21.59 -52.15 -15.77
C GLY A 31 21.07 -51.25 -14.63
N HIS A 32 21.00 -51.73 -13.37
CA HIS A 32 20.58 -50.93 -12.20
C HIS A 32 21.52 -49.74 -11.98
N HIS A 33 20.96 -48.61 -11.53
CA HIS A 33 21.46 -47.76 -10.43
C HIS A 33 20.53 -46.54 -10.21
N GLN A 34 19.55 -46.63 -9.30
CA GLN A 34 18.94 -45.45 -8.63
C GLN A 34 18.04 -45.71 -7.40
N GLU A 35 17.82 -46.97 -6.98
CA GLU A 35 16.81 -47.29 -5.94
C GLU A 35 17.35 -47.27 -4.49
N ASN A 36 18.67 -47.45 -4.27
CA ASN A 36 19.24 -47.68 -2.94
C ASN A 36 19.41 -46.44 -2.02
N ASP A 37 19.24 -45.21 -2.52
CA ASP A 37 19.43 -43.99 -1.70
C ASP A 37 18.23 -43.69 -0.75
N MET A 38 17.16 -44.48 -0.81
CA MET A 38 15.96 -44.29 0.02
C MET A 38 15.92 -45.19 1.26
N GLU A 39 16.64 -46.31 1.28
CA GLU A 39 16.50 -47.39 2.28
C GLU A 39 17.05 -47.04 3.69
N ASN A 40 17.72 -45.89 3.85
CA ASN A 40 18.33 -45.46 5.12
C ASN A 40 17.86 -44.06 5.59
N LEU A 41 16.81 -43.49 4.99
CA LEU A 41 16.29 -42.18 5.37
C LEU A 41 15.35 -42.29 6.58
N SER A 42 15.45 -41.36 7.53
CA SER A 42 14.50 -41.30 8.65
C SER A 42 13.11 -40.86 8.19
N LEU A 43 12.06 -41.27 8.92
CA LEU A 43 10.67 -40.87 8.68
C LEU A 43 10.50 -39.33 8.54
N PHE A 44 11.30 -38.54 9.29
CA PHE A 44 11.34 -37.08 9.18
C PHE A 44 11.85 -36.63 7.80
N GLU A 45 12.94 -37.20 7.31
CA GLU A 45 13.51 -36.86 5.99
C GLU A 45 12.59 -37.28 4.85
N ILE A 46 11.94 -38.45 4.96
CA ILE A 46 10.96 -38.94 3.98
C ILE A 46 9.80 -37.94 3.85
N VAL A 47 9.21 -37.50 4.97
CA VAL A 47 8.11 -36.51 5.00
C VAL A 47 8.58 -35.11 4.55
N LYS A 48 9.79 -34.68 4.95
CA LYS A 48 10.39 -33.39 4.57
C LYS A 48 10.69 -33.30 3.08
N LEU A 49 11.18 -34.37 2.46
CA LEU A 49 11.40 -34.45 1.02
C LEU A 49 10.05 -34.57 0.27
N GLY A 50 9.13 -35.37 0.80
CA GLY A 50 7.81 -35.61 0.22
C GLY A 50 7.91 -36.10 -1.23
N LYS A 51 8.79 -37.08 -1.49
CA LYS A 51 8.96 -37.74 -2.79
C LYS A 51 8.00 -38.92 -2.96
N SER A 52 7.77 -39.67 -1.88
CA SER A 52 6.81 -40.76 -1.80
C SER A 52 5.39 -40.22 -1.57
N ALA A 53 4.36 -41.00 -1.92
CA ALA A 53 3.00 -40.70 -1.52
C ALA A 53 2.83 -40.94 -0.01
N THR A 54 2.29 -39.96 0.71
CA THR A 54 2.11 -39.99 2.18
C THR A 54 1.38 -41.24 2.67
N GLN A 55 0.44 -41.75 1.88
CA GLN A 55 -0.27 -43.02 2.09
C GLN A 55 0.67 -44.23 2.17
N SER A 56 1.65 -44.34 1.27
CA SER A 56 2.62 -45.47 1.29
C SER A 56 3.40 -45.47 2.59
N VAL A 57 3.98 -44.32 2.95
CA VAL A 57 4.80 -44.18 4.16
C VAL A 57 4.02 -44.54 5.44
N VAL A 58 2.72 -44.27 5.46
CA VAL A 58 1.81 -44.71 6.53
C VAL A 58 1.55 -46.22 6.48
N ASP A 59 1.28 -46.80 5.32
CA ASP A 59 1.05 -48.24 5.17
C ASP A 59 2.31 -49.06 5.52
N ASP A 60 3.48 -48.60 5.10
CA ASP A 60 4.81 -49.16 5.40
C ASP A 60 5.07 -49.14 6.93
N TRP A 61 4.81 -48.01 7.61
CA TRP A 61 4.91 -47.91 9.07
C TRP A 61 3.87 -48.79 9.79
N ILE A 62 2.67 -48.93 9.24
CA ILE A 62 1.61 -49.81 9.78
C ILE A 62 2.01 -51.29 9.65
N GLU A 63 2.75 -51.70 8.62
CA GLU A 63 3.31 -53.06 8.52
C GLU A 63 4.46 -53.29 9.51
N SER A 64 5.31 -52.28 9.72
CA SER A 64 6.32 -52.27 10.80
C SER A 64 5.67 -52.47 12.18
N TYR A 65 4.65 -51.67 12.53
CA TYR A 65 3.94 -51.75 13.81
C TYR A 65 3.21 -53.08 14.04
N LYS A 66 2.72 -53.73 12.97
CA LYS A 66 2.16 -55.10 13.04
C LYS A 66 3.22 -56.18 13.26
N THR A 67 4.48 -55.89 12.93
CA THR A 67 5.61 -56.82 13.06
C THR A 67 6.24 -56.72 14.45
N ASP A 68 6.54 -55.50 14.91
CA ASP A 68 6.91 -55.20 16.30
C ASP A 68 6.46 -53.78 16.67
N ARG A 69 5.74 -53.64 17.79
CA ARG A 69 5.14 -52.38 18.22
C ARG A 69 6.17 -51.42 18.83
N ASP A 70 7.15 -51.97 19.57
CA ASP A 70 8.15 -51.20 20.31
C ASP A 70 9.04 -50.35 19.38
N PRO A 71 9.65 -50.91 18.31
CA PRO A 71 10.48 -50.15 17.38
C PRO A 71 9.70 -49.15 16.53
N ALA A 72 8.50 -49.53 16.09
CA ALA A 72 7.66 -48.66 15.25
C ALA A 72 7.15 -47.42 16.01
N LEU A 73 6.76 -47.57 17.29
CA LEU A 73 6.48 -46.42 18.14
C LEU A 73 7.74 -45.59 18.43
N LEU A 74 8.89 -46.22 18.66
CA LEU A 74 10.15 -45.49 18.85
C LEU A 74 10.52 -44.63 17.64
N GLU A 75 10.28 -45.12 16.42
CA GLU A 75 10.42 -44.33 15.19
C GLU A 75 9.44 -43.15 15.15
N LEU A 76 8.17 -43.37 15.47
CA LEU A 76 7.14 -42.32 15.46
C LEU A 76 7.39 -41.24 16.55
N ILE A 77 7.95 -41.64 17.69
CA ILE A 77 8.38 -40.73 18.77
C ILE A 77 9.55 -39.85 18.28
N ASN A 78 10.58 -40.46 17.70
CA ASN A 78 11.72 -39.73 17.14
C ASN A 78 11.30 -38.83 15.95
N PHE A 79 10.31 -39.24 15.15
CA PHE A 79 9.73 -38.39 14.12
C PHE A 79 9.18 -37.08 14.67
N PHE A 80 8.40 -37.09 15.76
CA PHE A 80 7.89 -35.84 16.36
C PHE A 80 9.01 -34.98 16.99
N ILE A 81 10.05 -35.61 17.57
CA ILE A 81 11.23 -34.93 18.10
C ILE A 81 12.01 -34.25 16.97
N HIS A 82 12.36 -34.95 15.89
CA HIS A 82 13.07 -34.40 14.73
C HIS A 82 12.23 -33.36 13.96
N CYS A 83 10.91 -33.54 13.87
CA CYS A 83 10.00 -32.51 13.33
C CYS A 83 10.08 -31.19 14.10
N SER A 84 10.49 -31.24 15.37
CA SER A 84 10.69 -30.06 16.23
C SER A 84 12.07 -29.41 16.03
N GLY A 85 12.96 -29.98 15.22
CA GLY A 85 14.32 -29.47 14.96
C GLY A 85 15.41 -30.02 15.89
N CYS A 86 15.03 -30.73 16.95
CA CYS A 86 15.95 -31.45 17.82
C CYS A 86 16.72 -32.52 17.03
N LYS A 87 18.06 -32.57 17.20
CA LYS A 87 18.91 -33.61 16.61
C LYS A 87 19.13 -34.83 17.54
N GLY A 88 18.72 -34.71 18.81
CA GLY A 88 18.79 -35.79 19.81
C GLY A 88 17.85 -36.95 19.48
N VAL A 89 18.25 -38.16 19.87
CA VAL A 89 17.54 -39.41 19.54
C VAL A 89 17.13 -40.17 20.79
N CYS A 90 15.83 -40.42 20.93
CA CYS A 90 15.30 -41.32 21.93
C CYS A 90 15.63 -42.78 21.54
N VAL A 91 16.39 -43.47 22.41
CA VAL A 91 16.79 -44.88 22.19
C VAL A 91 15.88 -45.85 22.95
N SER A 92 15.88 -47.13 22.55
CA SER A 92 14.99 -48.16 23.13
C SER A 92 15.12 -48.32 24.65
N GLU A 93 16.32 -48.12 25.21
CA GLU A 93 16.52 -48.12 26.67
C GLU A 93 15.80 -46.96 27.37
N MET A 94 15.71 -45.79 26.75
CA MET A 94 14.96 -44.65 27.29
C MET A 94 13.46 -44.92 27.22
N PHE A 95 12.96 -45.32 26.05
CA PHE A 95 11.54 -45.63 25.83
C PHE A 95 10.96 -46.68 26.79
N ARG A 96 11.78 -47.66 27.22
CA ARG A 96 11.36 -48.74 28.13
C ARG A 96 11.47 -48.41 29.62
N HIS A 97 12.22 -47.37 30.03
CA HIS A 97 12.55 -47.14 31.44
C HIS A 97 12.38 -45.69 31.92
N MET A 98 12.24 -44.72 31.03
CA MET A 98 12.08 -43.30 31.36
C MET A 98 10.65 -42.83 31.10
N GLN A 99 10.16 -41.88 31.91
CA GLN A 99 8.89 -41.22 31.64
C GLN A 99 9.04 -40.13 30.57
N ASN A 100 7.94 -39.77 29.88
CA ASN A 100 7.95 -38.74 28.85
C ASN A 100 8.53 -37.40 29.32
N SER A 101 8.30 -37.00 30.59
CA SER A 101 8.92 -35.83 31.21
C SER A 101 10.45 -35.89 31.24
N GLU A 102 11.02 -37.06 31.55
CA GLU A 102 12.46 -37.30 31.60
C GLU A 102 13.06 -37.39 30.20
N ILE A 103 12.35 -38.02 29.25
CA ILE A 103 12.72 -38.09 27.83
C ILE A 103 12.78 -36.68 27.24
N ILE A 104 11.73 -35.86 27.43
CA ILE A 104 11.68 -34.47 26.93
C ILE A 104 12.79 -33.61 27.56
N ARG A 105 13.05 -33.78 28.86
CA ARG A 105 14.17 -33.10 29.54
C ARG A 105 15.50 -33.48 28.88
N LYS A 106 15.74 -34.76 28.60
CA LYS A 106 16.96 -35.22 27.92
C LYS A 106 17.05 -34.77 26.45
N MET A 107 15.94 -34.79 25.70
CA MET A 107 15.90 -34.25 24.33
C MET A 107 16.01 -32.73 24.26
N THR A 108 15.85 -32.03 25.39
CA THR A 108 16.22 -30.61 25.56
C THR A 108 17.71 -30.45 25.85
N GLU A 109 18.33 -31.36 26.61
CA GLU A 109 19.79 -31.41 26.81
C GLU A 109 20.56 -31.82 25.54
N GLU A 110 19.96 -32.67 24.70
CA GLU A 110 20.50 -33.19 23.43
C GLU A 110 19.87 -32.51 22.19
N PHE A 111 19.37 -31.26 22.31
CA PHE A 111 18.70 -30.58 21.18
C PHE A 111 19.68 -30.22 20.04
N ASP A 112 20.89 -29.78 20.39
CA ASP A 112 22.01 -29.47 19.50
C ASP A 112 21.66 -28.44 18.39
N GLU A 113 21.04 -27.32 18.76
CA GLU A 113 20.67 -26.26 17.82
C GLU A 113 21.85 -25.39 17.35
N ASP A 114 21.88 -25.07 16.04
CA ASP A 114 22.82 -24.10 15.46
C ASP A 114 22.29 -22.65 15.51
N SER A 115 20.97 -22.48 15.76
CA SER A 115 20.26 -21.19 15.86
C SER A 115 18.90 -21.39 16.55
N GLY A 116 18.15 -20.31 16.81
CA GLY A 116 16.77 -20.40 17.34
C GLY A 116 15.71 -20.93 16.36
N ASP A 117 16.09 -21.29 15.13
CA ASP A 117 15.19 -21.76 14.08
C ASP A 117 14.80 -23.24 14.23
N TYR A 118 13.57 -23.56 13.85
CA TYR A 118 13.04 -24.92 13.82
C TYR A 118 12.09 -25.11 12.62
N PRO A 119 11.79 -26.37 12.20
CA PRO A 119 11.13 -26.67 10.92
C PRO A 119 9.77 -26.00 10.63
N LEU A 120 9.08 -25.48 11.65
CA LEU A 120 7.82 -24.73 11.49
C LEU A 120 7.98 -23.21 11.49
N ALA A 121 9.14 -22.68 11.90
CA ALA A 121 9.48 -21.26 11.83
C ALA A 121 10.29 -20.90 10.57
N MET A 122 11.09 -21.83 10.04
CA MET A 122 11.93 -21.58 8.88
C MET A 122 11.14 -21.17 7.62
N ALA A 123 11.59 -20.10 6.97
CA ALA A 123 11.01 -19.60 5.73
C ALA A 123 11.41 -20.44 4.49
N GLY A 124 10.58 -20.37 3.44
CA GLY A 124 10.86 -20.96 2.13
C GLY A 124 9.92 -22.10 1.71
N LEU A 125 9.98 -22.47 0.42
CA LEU A 125 9.05 -23.42 -0.20
C LEU A 125 9.13 -24.83 0.39
N VAL A 126 10.35 -25.29 0.73
CA VAL A 126 10.58 -26.63 1.31
C VAL A 126 9.91 -26.77 2.67
N TRP A 127 10.07 -25.78 3.56
CA TRP A 127 9.49 -25.81 4.90
C TRP A 127 7.97 -25.59 4.89
N LYS A 128 7.47 -24.75 3.97
CA LYS A 128 6.01 -24.66 3.69
C LYS A 128 5.44 -26.00 3.22
N LYS A 129 6.14 -26.74 2.33
CA LYS A 129 5.74 -28.09 1.93
C LYS A 129 5.80 -29.07 3.11
N PHE A 130 6.89 -29.08 3.89
CA PHE A 130 7.03 -29.93 5.07
C PHE A 130 5.90 -29.73 6.08
N LYS A 131 5.51 -28.49 6.41
CA LYS A 131 4.38 -28.23 7.32
C LYS A 131 3.08 -28.88 6.81
N LEU A 132 2.82 -28.83 5.50
CA LEU A 132 1.66 -29.51 4.89
C LEU A 132 1.80 -31.04 4.93
N SER A 133 2.96 -31.59 4.58
CA SER A 133 3.22 -33.04 4.59
C SER A 133 3.18 -33.65 6.00
N LEU A 134 3.63 -32.93 7.04
CA LEU A 134 3.46 -33.31 8.44
C LEU A 134 1.98 -33.37 8.85
N CYS A 135 1.20 -32.35 8.48
CA CYS A 135 -0.24 -32.32 8.74
C CYS A 135 -0.99 -33.45 8.02
N GLU A 136 -0.61 -33.75 6.78
CA GLU A 136 -1.19 -34.85 5.99
C GLU A 136 -0.82 -36.22 6.58
N PHE A 137 0.45 -36.44 6.94
CA PHE A 137 0.92 -37.71 7.50
C PHE A 137 0.11 -38.13 8.73
N ILE A 138 -0.09 -37.22 9.69
CA ILE A 138 -0.88 -37.47 10.90
C ILE A 138 -2.34 -37.79 10.53
N ALA A 139 -2.94 -37.03 9.62
CA ALA A 139 -4.33 -37.22 9.20
C ALA A 139 -4.57 -38.50 8.38
N VAL A 140 -3.54 -39.02 7.69
CA VAL A 140 -3.58 -40.30 6.96
C VAL A 140 -3.31 -41.47 7.90
N LEU A 141 -2.35 -41.36 8.82
CA LEU A 141 -2.02 -42.38 9.83
C LEU A 141 -3.27 -42.79 10.64
N VAL A 142 -3.93 -41.82 11.26
CA VAL A 142 -5.15 -42.05 12.04
C VAL A 142 -6.26 -42.67 11.19
N ARG A 143 -6.42 -42.21 9.93
CA ARG A 143 -7.43 -42.70 9.00
C ARG A 143 -7.21 -44.17 8.61
N GLN A 144 -5.98 -44.64 8.49
CA GLN A 144 -5.71 -46.05 8.19
C GLN A 144 -5.78 -46.94 9.45
N CYS A 145 -5.46 -46.40 10.62
CA CYS A 145 -5.63 -47.10 11.90
C CYS A 145 -7.11 -47.22 12.35
N GLN A 146 -8.03 -46.43 11.79
CA GLN A 146 -9.40 -46.18 12.31
C GLN A 146 -10.31 -47.42 12.54
N TYR A 147 -9.96 -48.57 11.96
CA TYR A 147 -10.74 -49.82 12.01
C TYR A 147 -10.06 -50.93 12.84
N SER A 148 -8.89 -50.70 13.42
CA SER A 148 -8.18 -51.71 14.23
C SER A 148 -7.18 -51.10 15.21
N ILE A 149 -6.01 -50.67 14.73
CA ILE A 149 -4.87 -50.22 15.55
C ILE A 149 -5.25 -49.05 16.49
N ILE A 150 -6.20 -48.20 16.11
CA ILE A 150 -6.62 -47.06 16.94
C ILE A 150 -7.27 -47.48 18.28
N TYR A 151 -7.75 -48.73 18.39
CA TYR A 151 -8.40 -49.28 19.60
C TYR A 151 -7.53 -50.33 20.30
N ASP A 152 -6.20 -50.31 20.13
CA ASP A 152 -5.30 -51.36 20.64
C ASP A 152 -4.70 -51.10 22.03
N GLU A 153 -5.25 -50.12 22.75
CA GLU A 153 -4.88 -49.66 24.10
C GLU A 153 -3.38 -49.33 24.26
N TYR A 154 -2.69 -48.98 23.16
CA TYR A 154 -1.25 -48.76 23.19
C TYR A 154 -0.74 -47.66 22.23
N MET A 155 -1.12 -47.72 20.94
CA MET A 155 -0.55 -46.82 19.92
C MET A 155 -0.91 -45.35 20.17
N MET A 156 -2.19 -45.08 20.40
CA MET A 156 -2.70 -43.72 20.57
C MET A 156 -2.30 -43.12 21.92
N ASP A 157 -2.35 -43.89 23.00
CA ASP A 157 -1.99 -43.46 24.35
C ASP A 157 -0.54 -42.95 24.44
N MET A 158 0.41 -43.70 23.86
CA MET A 158 1.81 -43.30 23.83
C MET A 158 2.03 -42.01 23.02
N VAL A 159 1.34 -41.85 21.89
CA VAL A 159 1.41 -40.64 21.05
C VAL A 159 0.76 -39.44 21.74
N ILE A 160 -0.45 -39.59 22.30
CA ILE A 160 -1.16 -38.51 23.00
C ILE A 160 -0.39 -38.09 24.26
N SER A 161 0.14 -39.04 25.03
CA SER A 161 0.96 -38.77 26.21
C SER A 161 2.23 -37.98 25.87
N LEU A 162 2.95 -38.38 24.81
CA LEU A 162 4.14 -37.66 24.36
C LEU A 162 3.81 -36.26 23.85
N LEU A 163 2.81 -36.13 22.97
CA LEU A 163 2.44 -34.84 22.39
C LEU A 163 1.94 -33.86 23.47
N THR A 164 1.20 -34.37 24.46
CA THR A 164 0.76 -33.58 25.62
C THR A 164 1.96 -33.08 26.43
N GLY A 165 2.90 -33.96 26.79
CA GLY A 165 4.12 -33.59 27.51
C GLY A 165 4.98 -32.58 26.74
N LEU A 166 5.17 -32.78 25.42
CA LEU A 166 5.91 -31.83 24.57
C LEU A 166 5.19 -30.48 24.50
N SER A 167 3.86 -30.46 24.55
CA SER A 167 3.05 -29.23 24.51
C SER A 167 3.08 -28.42 25.80
N ASP A 168 3.60 -28.97 26.90
CA ASP A 168 3.86 -28.21 28.14
C ASP A 168 5.33 -27.80 28.29
N SER A 169 6.20 -28.22 27.37
CA SER A 169 7.61 -27.83 27.36
C SER A 169 7.78 -26.32 27.18
N GLN A 170 8.71 -25.72 27.94
CA GLN A 170 9.07 -24.31 27.78
C GLN A 170 9.77 -24.05 26.44
N VAL A 171 10.40 -25.07 25.85
CA VAL A 171 11.03 -25.01 24.52
C VAL A 171 9.99 -24.74 23.44
N ARG A 172 10.02 -23.55 22.83
CA ARG A 172 9.07 -23.12 21.78
C ARG A 172 8.98 -24.12 20.62
N ALA A 173 10.10 -24.69 20.22
CA ALA A 173 10.20 -25.60 19.08
C ALA A 173 9.43 -26.92 19.30
N PHE A 174 9.61 -27.56 20.46
CA PHE A 174 8.80 -28.71 20.87
C PHE A 174 7.32 -28.31 21.01
N ARG A 175 7.03 -27.23 21.76
CA ARG A 175 5.66 -26.84 22.09
C ARG A 175 4.80 -26.48 20.88
N HIS A 176 5.34 -25.73 19.92
CA HIS A 176 4.63 -25.40 18.68
C HIS A 176 4.40 -26.66 17.83
N THR A 177 5.43 -27.50 17.67
CA THR A 177 5.35 -28.69 16.82
C THR A 177 4.40 -29.74 17.38
N SER A 178 4.46 -30.01 18.69
CA SER A 178 3.53 -30.95 19.34
C SER A 178 2.10 -30.42 19.39
N THR A 179 1.90 -29.11 19.58
CA THR A 179 0.55 -28.52 19.50
C THR A 179 -0.02 -28.68 18.09
N LEU A 180 0.74 -28.38 17.04
CA LEU A 180 0.30 -28.60 15.65
C LEU A 180 -0.03 -30.08 15.40
N ALA A 181 0.82 -30.99 15.85
CA ALA A 181 0.58 -32.42 15.71
C ALA A 181 -0.67 -32.88 16.48
N ALA A 182 -0.85 -32.44 17.72
CA ALA A 182 -2.00 -32.77 18.56
C ALA A 182 -3.32 -32.21 18.02
N MET A 183 -3.33 -30.97 17.52
CA MET A 183 -4.55 -30.40 16.92
C MET A 183 -4.90 -31.11 15.59
N LYS A 184 -3.92 -31.53 14.79
CA LYS A 184 -4.17 -32.35 13.58
C LYS A 184 -4.61 -33.79 13.92
N LEU A 185 -4.08 -34.37 14.99
CA LEU A 185 -4.51 -35.65 15.55
C LEU A 185 -5.97 -35.58 16.01
N MET A 186 -6.36 -34.53 16.73
CA MET A 186 -7.74 -34.23 17.11
C MET A 186 -8.65 -34.08 15.88
N THR A 187 -8.26 -33.29 14.87
CA THR A 187 -9.03 -33.14 13.62
C THR A 187 -9.25 -34.49 12.90
N ALA A 188 -8.28 -35.41 12.98
CA ALA A 188 -8.43 -36.75 12.42
C ALA A 188 -9.36 -37.65 13.26
N LEU A 189 -9.29 -37.57 14.60
CA LEU A 189 -10.20 -38.28 15.52
C LEU A 189 -11.67 -37.81 15.36
N VAL A 190 -11.92 -36.51 15.17
CA VAL A 190 -13.26 -35.96 14.89
C VAL A 190 -13.88 -36.58 13.64
N ASN A 191 -13.07 -36.86 12.60
CA ASN A 191 -13.50 -37.56 11.39
C ASN A 191 -13.82 -39.04 11.67
N VAL A 192 -13.03 -39.72 12.51
CA VAL A 192 -13.34 -41.10 12.94
C VAL A 192 -14.63 -41.15 13.77
N ALA A 193 -14.84 -40.21 14.70
CA ALA A 193 -16.08 -40.10 15.48
C ALA A 193 -17.31 -39.88 14.59
N LEU A 194 -17.22 -39.00 13.59
CA LEU A 194 -18.27 -38.79 12.58
C LEU A 194 -18.56 -40.09 11.79
N ASN A 195 -17.51 -40.81 11.36
CA ASN A 195 -17.68 -42.10 10.67
C ASN A 195 -18.31 -43.17 11.58
N LEU A 196 -17.97 -43.21 12.88
CA LEU A 196 -18.60 -44.11 13.85
C LEU A 196 -20.07 -43.78 14.06
N SER A 197 -20.42 -42.50 14.26
CA SER A 197 -21.80 -42.03 14.38
C SER A 197 -22.64 -42.43 13.16
N ILE A 198 -22.15 -42.17 11.94
CA ILE A 198 -22.83 -42.58 10.70
C ILE A 198 -23.00 -44.11 10.64
N ASN A 199 -22.04 -44.90 11.13
CA ASN A 199 -22.13 -46.36 11.16
C ASN A 199 -23.08 -46.89 12.24
N LEU A 200 -23.14 -46.25 13.41
CA LEU A 200 -24.12 -46.52 14.47
C LEU A 200 -25.53 -46.28 13.96
N ASP A 201 -25.77 -45.14 13.33
CA ASP A 201 -27.08 -44.74 12.83
C ASP A 201 -27.56 -45.68 11.71
N ASN A 202 -26.67 -46.05 10.79
CA ASN A 202 -26.95 -47.07 9.78
C ASN A 202 -27.20 -48.48 10.38
N THR A 203 -26.53 -48.83 11.47
CA THR A 203 -26.73 -50.11 12.17
C THR A 203 -28.04 -50.12 12.96
N GLN A 204 -28.41 -48.99 13.58
CA GLN A 204 -29.68 -48.78 14.28
C GLN A 204 -30.87 -48.88 13.31
N ARG A 205 -30.82 -48.18 12.16
CA ARG A 205 -31.84 -48.27 11.09
C ARG A 205 -31.99 -49.70 10.55
N GLN A 206 -30.89 -50.46 10.42
CA GLN A 206 -30.94 -51.88 10.05
C GLN A 206 -31.57 -52.76 11.12
N TYR A 207 -31.23 -52.54 12.40
CA TYR A 207 -31.81 -53.24 13.54
C TYR A 207 -33.32 -53.01 13.64
N GLU A 208 -33.77 -51.76 13.52
CA GLU A 208 -35.20 -51.42 13.49
C GLU A 208 -35.93 -52.03 12.29
N THR A 209 -35.33 -52.00 11.11
CA THR A 209 -35.90 -52.62 9.90
C THR A 209 -36.07 -54.14 10.05
N GLU A 210 -35.11 -54.84 10.68
CA GLU A 210 -35.23 -56.27 10.95
C GLU A 210 -36.23 -56.55 12.09
N ARG A 211 -36.29 -55.68 13.11
CA ARG A 211 -37.20 -55.79 14.27
C ARG A 211 -38.66 -55.61 13.84
N ASN A 212 -38.92 -54.68 12.94
CA ASN A 212 -40.27 -54.34 12.47
C ASN A 212 -40.84 -55.34 11.47
N LYS A 213 -40.08 -56.37 11.05
CA LYS A 213 -40.64 -57.49 10.30
C LYS A 213 -41.65 -58.29 11.14
N SER A 214 -42.63 -58.87 10.44
CA SER A 214 -43.58 -59.81 11.04
C SER A 214 -42.86 -61.05 11.58
N ILE A 215 -43.42 -61.64 12.65
CA ILE A 215 -42.74 -62.64 13.49
C ILE A 215 -42.22 -63.85 12.69
N GLY A 216 -42.98 -64.31 11.67
CA GLY A 216 -42.55 -65.41 10.78
C GLY A 216 -41.54 -65.03 9.67
N LYS A 217 -41.03 -63.79 9.65
CA LYS A 217 -40.02 -63.28 8.69
C LYS A 217 -38.85 -62.54 9.37
N ARG A 218 -38.82 -62.50 10.70
CA ARG A 218 -37.79 -61.84 11.52
C ARG A 218 -36.64 -62.82 11.79
N ALA A 219 -35.41 -62.45 11.43
CA ALA A 219 -34.23 -63.24 11.77
C ALA A 219 -33.68 -62.81 13.14
N ASN A 220 -33.99 -63.58 14.20
CA ASN A 220 -33.56 -63.25 15.58
C ASN A 220 -32.03 -63.24 15.73
N GLU A 221 -31.32 -64.21 15.13
CA GLU A 221 -29.84 -64.24 15.10
C GLU A 221 -29.26 -62.96 14.47
N ARG A 222 -29.92 -62.42 13.43
CA ARG A 222 -29.50 -61.16 12.80
C ARG A 222 -29.76 -59.95 13.69
N LEU A 223 -30.83 -59.96 14.51
CA LEU A 223 -31.07 -58.91 15.50
C LEU A 223 -30.02 -58.92 16.61
N GLU A 224 -29.63 -60.10 17.07
CA GLU A 224 -28.57 -60.29 18.07
C GLU A 224 -27.21 -59.81 17.53
N LEU A 225 -26.83 -60.20 16.31
CA LEU A 225 -25.63 -59.71 15.63
C LEU A 225 -25.64 -58.18 15.40
N LEU A 226 -26.80 -57.58 15.08
CA LEU A 226 -26.92 -56.14 14.92
C LEU A 226 -26.86 -55.39 16.26
N LEU A 227 -27.38 -55.96 17.35
CA LEU A 227 -27.23 -55.42 18.71
C LEU A 227 -25.78 -55.48 19.18
N GLN A 228 -25.11 -56.62 18.98
CA GLN A 228 -23.71 -56.81 19.32
C GLN A 228 -22.82 -55.85 18.54
N LYS A 229 -22.97 -55.75 17.21
CA LYS A 229 -22.24 -54.77 16.40
C LYS A 229 -22.51 -53.32 16.81
N ARG A 230 -23.75 -52.98 17.20
CA ARG A 230 -24.08 -51.64 17.70
C ARG A 230 -23.41 -51.36 19.05
N LYS A 231 -23.25 -52.38 19.91
CA LYS A 231 -22.52 -52.27 21.17
C LYS A 231 -21.01 -52.04 20.92
N GLU A 232 -20.40 -52.85 20.05
CA GLU A 232 -19.00 -52.68 19.62
C GLU A 232 -18.73 -51.29 19.04
N LEU A 233 -19.63 -50.78 18.18
CA LEU A 233 -19.51 -49.44 17.63
C LEU A 233 -19.70 -48.32 18.68
N GLN A 234 -20.45 -48.56 19.75
CA GLN A 234 -20.58 -47.61 20.86
C GLN A 234 -19.33 -47.62 21.73
N GLU A 235 -18.82 -48.80 22.09
CA GLU A 235 -17.57 -48.94 22.85
C GLU A 235 -16.39 -48.29 22.10
N ASN A 236 -16.35 -48.42 20.77
CA ASN A 236 -15.42 -47.68 19.93
C ASN A 236 -15.66 -46.16 19.91
N GLN A 237 -16.91 -45.68 19.95
CA GLN A 237 -17.21 -44.24 19.99
C GLN A 237 -16.73 -43.64 21.32
N ASP A 238 -17.10 -44.27 22.44
CA ASP A 238 -16.74 -43.85 23.78
C ASP A 238 -15.21 -43.71 23.91
N GLU A 239 -14.44 -44.60 23.27
CA GLU A 239 -12.98 -44.56 23.28
C GLU A 239 -12.36 -43.48 22.37
N ILE A 240 -12.93 -43.21 21.19
CA ILE A 240 -12.53 -42.02 20.40
C ILE A 240 -12.86 -40.74 21.18
N GLU A 241 -13.97 -40.70 21.92
CA GLU A 241 -14.33 -39.56 22.78
C GLU A 241 -13.39 -39.41 23.98
N ASN A 242 -12.86 -40.50 24.56
CA ASN A 242 -11.80 -40.47 25.57
C ASN A 242 -10.53 -39.81 25.02
N MET A 243 -10.02 -40.28 23.87
CA MET A 243 -8.83 -39.71 23.20
C MET A 243 -9.03 -38.23 22.83
N MET A 244 -10.19 -37.86 22.29
CA MET A 244 -10.54 -36.47 21.99
C MET A 244 -10.56 -35.59 23.25
N ASN A 245 -11.15 -36.09 24.35
CA ASN A 245 -11.15 -35.42 25.64
C ASN A 245 -9.73 -35.23 26.20
N ALA A 246 -8.86 -36.24 26.04
CA ALA A 246 -7.47 -36.19 26.49
C ALA A 246 -6.67 -35.09 25.77
N ILE A 247 -6.76 -35.01 24.43
CA ILE A 247 -6.10 -33.94 23.66
C ILE A 247 -6.70 -32.57 23.97
N PHE A 248 -8.03 -32.47 24.10
CA PHE A 248 -8.70 -31.21 24.37
C PHE A 248 -8.32 -30.63 25.76
N LYS A 249 -8.33 -31.47 26.80
CA LYS A 249 -8.01 -31.07 28.18
C LYS A 249 -6.50 -30.98 28.43
N GLY A 250 -5.69 -31.84 27.81
CA GLY A 250 -4.23 -31.83 27.97
C GLY A 250 -3.54 -30.74 27.14
N VAL A 251 -4.02 -30.45 25.92
CA VAL A 251 -3.36 -29.53 24.98
C VAL A 251 -4.20 -28.29 24.71
N PHE A 252 -5.41 -28.44 24.15
CA PHE A 252 -6.15 -27.28 23.60
C PHE A 252 -6.41 -26.20 24.65
N ILE A 253 -6.97 -26.54 25.82
CA ILE A 253 -7.34 -25.55 26.86
C ILE A 253 -6.15 -24.81 27.47
N HIS A 254 -4.91 -25.27 27.22
CA HIS A 254 -3.68 -24.59 27.63
C HIS A 254 -3.05 -23.80 26.47
N ARG A 255 -3.08 -24.35 25.24
CA ARG A 255 -2.37 -23.79 24.09
C ARG A 255 -3.16 -22.78 23.26
N TYR A 256 -4.50 -22.74 23.33
CA TYR A 256 -5.29 -21.64 22.73
C TYR A 256 -4.94 -20.26 23.31
N ARG A 257 -4.30 -20.25 24.49
CA ARG A 257 -3.84 -19.08 25.24
C ARG A 257 -2.33 -19.11 25.54
N ASP A 258 -1.54 -19.74 24.66
CA ASP A 258 -0.08 -19.66 24.71
C ASP A 258 0.40 -18.20 24.61
N VAL A 259 1.58 -17.88 25.15
CA VAL A 259 2.21 -16.57 24.93
C VAL A 259 2.58 -16.38 23.44
N ILE A 260 2.90 -17.48 22.75
CA ILE A 260 3.29 -17.51 21.34
C ILE A 260 2.05 -17.47 20.43
N ALA A 261 1.97 -16.47 19.55
CA ALA A 261 0.78 -16.19 18.74
C ALA A 261 0.50 -17.26 17.68
N GLU A 262 1.53 -17.81 17.03
CA GLU A 262 1.37 -18.84 15.99
C GLU A 262 0.81 -20.16 16.56
N ILE A 263 0.99 -20.40 17.87
CA ILE A 263 0.40 -21.54 18.58
C ILE A 263 -1.11 -21.30 18.82
N ARG A 264 -1.50 -20.08 19.21
CA ARG A 264 -2.91 -19.69 19.36
C ARG A 264 -3.65 -19.76 18.01
N VAL A 265 -3.02 -19.27 16.93
CA VAL A 265 -3.47 -19.40 15.53
C VAL A 265 -3.81 -20.86 15.19
N VAL A 266 -2.92 -21.80 15.50
CA VAL A 266 -3.11 -23.24 15.23
C VAL A 266 -4.30 -23.82 16.00
N CYS A 267 -4.47 -23.49 17.28
CA CYS A 267 -5.61 -23.95 18.06
C CYS A 267 -6.95 -23.40 17.55
N ILE A 268 -7.02 -22.11 17.21
CA ILE A 268 -8.25 -21.46 16.73
C ILE A 268 -8.65 -21.94 15.32
N GLU A 269 -7.67 -22.19 14.44
CA GLU A 269 -7.92 -22.75 13.11
C GLU A 269 -8.56 -24.15 13.20
N GLU A 270 -8.02 -25.04 14.04
CA GLU A 270 -8.52 -26.42 14.10
C GLU A 270 -9.85 -26.57 14.86
N ILE A 271 -10.12 -25.81 15.93
CA ILE A 271 -11.46 -25.82 16.56
C ILE A 271 -12.54 -25.31 15.61
N GLY A 272 -12.21 -24.34 14.74
CA GLY A 272 -13.06 -23.93 13.62
C GLY A 272 -13.36 -25.08 12.65
N MET A 273 -12.36 -25.92 12.35
CA MET A 273 -12.54 -27.11 11.52
C MET A 273 -13.40 -28.18 12.21
N TRP A 274 -13.26 -28.41 13.52
CA TRP A 274 -14.09 -29.40 14.25
C TRP A 274 -15.57 -29.00 14.24
N MET A 275 -15.87 -27.73 14.56
CA MET A 275 -17.23 -27.18 14.53
C MET A 275 -17.87 -27.23 13.14
N LYS A 276 -17.06 -27.08 12.07
CA LYS A 276 -17.50 -27.19 10.69
C LYS A 276 -17.68 -28.63 10.21
N MET A 277 -16.83 -29.55 10.66
CA MET A 277 -16.79 -30.94 10.20
C MET A 277 -17.83 -31.82 10.89
N TYR A 278 -18.02 -31.66 12.21
CA TYR A 278 -18.99 -32.44 12.99
C TYR A 278 -19.79 -31.51 13.91
N SER A 279 -20.61 -30.67 13.29
CA SER A 279 -21.40 -29.62 13.96
C SER A 279 -22.37 -30.14 15.01
N GLU A 280 -22.88 -31.37 14.90
CA GLU A 280 -23.74 -32.00 15.91
C GLU A 280 -23.05 -32.16 17.26
N ALA A 281 -21.77 -32.52 17.29
CA ALA A 281 -20.98 -32.64 18.51
C ALA A 281 -20.29 -31.33 18.94
N PHE A 282 -19.76 -30.56 17.97
CA PHE A 282 -18.87 -29.43 18.26
C PHE A 282 -19.51 -28.03 18.13
N LEU A 283 -20.55 -27.83 17.31
CA LEU A 283 -21.15 -26.50 17.14
C LEU A 283 -22.13 -26.17 18.27
N ASN A 284 -21.57 -25.72 19.40
CA ASN A 284 -22.28 -25.25 20.58
C ASN A 284 -21.40 -24.30 21.42
N ASP A 285 -22.01 -23.59 22.37
CA ASP A 285 -21.37 -22.58 23.23
C ASP A 285 -20.12 -23.07 23.97
N SER A 286 -20.04 -24.36 24.31
CA SER A 286 -18.90 -24.90 25.06
C SER A 286 -17.59 -24.85 24.26
N TYR A 287 -17.68 -24.85 22.92
CA TYR A 287 -16.57 -24.67 21.98
C TYR A 287 -16.53 -23.26 21.39
N LEU A 288 -17.67 -22.69 20.99
CA LEU A 288 -17.74 -21.36 20.38
C LEU A 288 -17.16 -20.25 21.28
N LYS A 289 -17.30 -20.37 22.61
CA LYS A 289 -16.74 -19.39 23.58
C LYS A 289 -15.24 -19.13 23.40
N TYR A 290 -14.45 -20.13 23.00
CA TYR A 290 -13.01 -19.96 22.79
C TYR A 290 -12.71 -19.04 21.62
N VAL A 291 -13.48 -19.14 20.52
CA VAL A 291 -13.40 -18.20 19.39
C VAL A 291 -13.91 -16.81 19.82
N GLY A 292 -15.02 -16.77 20.57
CA GLY A 292 -15.59 -15.54 21.14
C GLY A 292 -14.59 -14.71 21.95
N TRP A 293 -13.93 -15.33 22.92
CA TRP A 293 -12.88 -14.68 23.72
C TRP A 293 -11.65 -14.30 22.89
N THR A 294 -11.26 -15.14 21.92
CA THR A 294 -10.02 -14.96 21.17
C THR A 294 -10.15 -13.90 20.04
N MET A 295 -11.35 -13.39 19.75
CA MET A 295 -11.53 -12.15 18.97
C MET A 295 -10.99 -10.88 19.67
N TYR A 296 -10.63 -10.96 20.96
CA TYR A 296 -10.02 -9.88 21.72
C TYR A 296 -8.48 -9.98 21.82
N ASP A 297 -7.86 -10.92 21.10
CA ASP A 297 -6.40 -11.10 21.07
C ASP A 297 -5.67 -9.84 20.56
N LYS A 298 -4.45 -9.62 21.05
CA LYS A 298 -3.64 -8.46 20.68
C LYS A 298 -2.99 -8.59 19.30
N GLN A 299 -2.79 -9.81 18.80
CA GLN A 299 -2.19 -10.08 17.48
C GLN A 299 -3.26 -10.35 16.42
N GLY A 300 -3.22 -9.65 15.28
CA GLY A 300 -4.26 -9.75 14.26
C GLY A 300 -4.28 -11.07 13.52
N GLU A 301 -3.16 -11.80 13.39
CA GLU A 301 -3.17 -13.16 12.84
C GLU A 301 -4.10 -14.12 13.63
N VAL A 302 -4.19 -13.93 14.95
CA VAL A 302 -5.08 -14.71 15.83
C VAL A 302 -6.53 -14.26 15.61
N ARG A 303 -6.78 -12.94 15.58
CA ARG A 303 -8.11 -12.38 15.28
C ARG A 303 -8.63 -12.80 13.90
N LEU A 304 -7.74 -12.89 12.91
CA LEU A 304 -8.01 -13.33 11.54
C LEU A 304 -8.46 -14.80 11.49
N LYS A 305 -7.84 -15.67 12.29
CA LYS A 305 -8.31 -17.07 12.45
C LYS A 305 -9.68 -17.16 13.10
N CYS A 306 -9.98 -16.33 14.10
CA CYS A 306 -11.32 -16.28 14.69
C CYS A 306 -12.39 -15.95 13.64
N LEU A 307 -12.18 -14.90 12.84
CA LEU A 307 -13.12 -14.47 11.80
C LEU A 307 -13.27 -15.52 10.70
N THR A 308 -12.17 -16.06 10.17
CA THR A 308 -12.20 -17.06 9.08
C THR A 308 -12.79 -18.40 9.53
N ALA A 309 -12.60 -18.79 10.79
CA ALA A 309 -13.31 -19.93 11.40
C ALA A 309 -14.83 -19.69 11.43
N LEU A 310 -15.28 -18.51 11.88
CA LEU A 310 -16.70 -18.14 11.92
C LEU A 310 -17.32 -18.08 10.53
N GLN A 311 -16.69 -17.41 9.55
CA GLN A 311 -17.13 -17.40 8.14
C GLN A 311 -17.36 -18.83 7.63
N GLY A 312 -16.44 -19.75 7.97
CA GLY A 312 -16.52 -21.16 7.62
C GLY A 312 -17.80 -21.87 8.08
N LEU A 313 -18.50 -21.34 9.09
CA LEU A 313 -19.78 -21.84 9.63
C LEU A 313 -20.98 -21.16 8.96
N TYR A 314 -21.01 -19.83 8.84
CA TYR A 314 -22.13 -19.09 8.20
C TYR A 314 -22.34 -19.42 6.71
N TYR A 315 -21.31 -19.93 6.02
CA TYR A 315 -21.47 -20.45 4.66
C TYR A 315 -22.46 -21.64 4.57
N SER A 316 -22.80 -22.30 5.68
CA SER A 316 -23.83 -23.34 5.73
C SER A 316 -25.10 -22.82 6.40
N ARG A 317 -26.15 -22.57 5.59
CA ARG A 317 -27.45 -22.08 6.06
C ARG A 317 -28.10 -22.96 7.13
N GLU A 318 -27.79 -24.26 7.14
CA GLU A 318 -28.29 -25.23 8.13
C GLU A 318 -27.69 -25.01 9.53
N LEU A 319 -26.54 -24.34 9.65
CA LEU A 319 -25.84 -24.10 10.90
C LEU A 319 -26.22 -22.76 11.56
N ASN A 320 -26.77 -21.81 10.78
CA ASN A 320 -27.01 -20.43 11.19
C ASN A 320 -27.85 -20.31 12.47
N ALA A 321 -28.92 -21.10 12.61
CA ALA A 321 -29.78 -21.08 13.80
C ALA A 321 -29.06 -21.47 15.11
N ARG A 322 -27.89 -22.14 15.02
CA ARG A 322 -27.04 -22.43 16.19
C ARG A 322 -26.02 -21.34 16.48
N LEU A 323 -25.85 -20.37 15.57
CA LEU A 323 -24.95 -19.23 15.74
C LEU A 323 -25.65 -18.03 16.37
N GLU A 324 -26.97 -17.86 16.22
CA GLU A 324 -27.72 -16.66 16.63
C GLU A 324 -27.40 -16.12 18.04
N LEU A 325 -27.30 -17.01 19.05
CA LEU A 325 -26.94 -16.63 20.43
C LEU A 325 -25.48 -16.16 20.56
N PHE A 326 -24.56 -16.75 19.79
CA PHE A 326 -23.19 -16.30 19.69
C PHE A 326 -23.09 -14.98 18.90
N THR A 327 -23.83 -14.86 17.79
CA THR A 327 -23.86 -13.65 16.96
C THR A 327 -24.36 -12.46 17.77
N SER A 328 -25.53 -12.55 18.39
CA SER A 328 -26.10 -11.48 19.22
C SER A 328 -25.19 -11.09 20.38
N ARG A 329 -24.48 -12.05 21.01
CA ARG A 329 -23.52 -11.77 22.09
C ARG A 329 -22.22 -11.08 21.65
N PHE A 330 -21.75 -11.34 20.43
CA PHE A 330 -20.45 -10.84 19.95
C PHE A 330 -20.55 -9.86 18.75
N LYS A 331 -21.75 -9.50 18.29
CA LYS A 331 -22.02 -8.61 17.16
C LYS A 331 -21.21 -7.31 17.26
N ASP A 332 -21.33 -6.58 18.36
CA ASP A 332 -20.62 -5.30 18.57
C ASP A 332 -19.10 -5.44 18.43
N ARG A 333 -18.54 -6.59 18.87
CA ARG A 333 -17.11 -6.87 18.69
C ARG A 333 -16.77 -7.09 17.21
N ILE A 334 -17.57 -7.87 16.49
CA ILE A 334 -17.35 -8.12 15.05
C ILE A 334 -17.48 -6.82 14.25
N VAL A 335 -18.49 -5.98 14.54
CA VAL A 335 -18.65 -4.63 13.94
C VAL A 335 -17.43 -3.76 14.25
N SER A 336 -16.97 -3.70 15.51
CA SER A 336 -15.75 -2.95 15.86
C SER A 336 -14.48 -3.44 15.14
N MET A 337 -14.46 -4.69 14.65
CA MET A 337 -13.34 -5.25 13.90
C MET A 337 -13.34 -4.83 12.43
N ALA A 338 -14.40 -4.21 11.91
CA ALA A 338 -14.35 -3.54 10.60
C ALA A 338 -13.39 -2.32 10.59
N LEU A 339 -13.06 -1.80 11.78
CA LEU A 339 -12.04 -0.76 12.02
C LEU A 339 -10.81 -1.31 12.77
N ASP A 340 -10.45 -2.58 12.55
CA ASP A 340 -9.25 -3.17 13.16
C ASP A 340 -7.94 -2.53 12.64
N LYS A 341 -6.91 -2.47 13.49
CA LYS A 341 -5.59 -1.88 13.19
C LYS A 341 -4.84 -2.61 12.07
N GLU A 342 -5.22 -3.85 11.77
CA GLU A 342 -4.66 -4.69 10.72
C GLU A 342 -5.72 -4.93 9.64
N TYR A 343 -5.53 -4.36 8.45
CA TYR A 343 -6.58 -4.31 7.42
C TYR A 343 -7.08 -5.69 6.96
N ASP A 344 -6.26 -6.74 6.98
CA ASP A 344 -6.71 -8.10 6.67
C ASP A 344 -7.80 -8.58 7.65
N VAL A 345 -7.72 -8.19 8.92
CA VAL A 345 -8.75 -8.49 9.94
C VAL A 345 -10.03 -7.73 9.60
N ALA A 346 -9.92 -6.44 9.24
CA ALA A 346 -11.06 -5.62 8.83
C ALA A 346 -11.80 -6.17 7.60
N VAL A 347 -11.07 -6.61 6.57
CA VAL A 347 -11.64 -7.26 5.38
C VAL A 347 -12.43 -8.52 5.76
N GLN A 348 -11.91 -9.36 6.67
CA GLN A 348 -12.64 -10.56 7.09
C GLN A 348 -13.81 -10.26 8.05
N ALA A 349 -13.76 -9.16 8.80
CA ALA A 349 -14.85 -8.73 9.67
C ALA A 349 -16.05 -8.27 8.82
N ILE A 350 -15.81 -7.40 7.84
CA ILE A 350 -16.86 -6.94 6.90
C ILE A 350 -17.44 -8.13 6.14
N LYS A 351 -16.61 -9.06 5.64
CA LYS A 351 -17.09 -10.29 4.97
C LYS A 351 -17.89 -11.22 5.89
N LEU A 352 -17.57 -11.27 7.17
CA LEU A 352 -18.35 -12.02 8.16
C LEU A 352 -19.71 -11.35 8.42
N LEU A 353 -19.75 -10.01 8.53
CA LEU A 353 -20.98 -9.22 8.67
C LEU A 353 -21.87 -9.36 7.43
N THR A 354 -21.28 -9.39 6.23
CA THR A 354 -21.97 -9.70 4.97
C THR A 354 -22.62 -11.10 4.97
N LEU A 355 -21.95 -12.11 5.52
CA LEU A 355 -22.54 -13.46 5.66
C LEU A 355 -23.63 -13.51 6.74
N ALA A 356 -23.48 -12.79 7.84
CA ALA A 356 -24.49 -12.66 8.89
C ALA A 356 -25.76 -12.00 8.34
N LEU A 357 -25.61 -10.90 7.59
CA LEU A 357 -26.71 -10.22 6.89
C LEU A 357 -27.47 -11.14 5.93
N GLN A 358 -26.73 -11.90 5.11
CA GLN A 358 -27.31 -12.92 4.21
C GLN A 358 -27.94 -14.14 4.93
N SER A 359 -27.80 -14.22 6.26
CA SER A 359 -28.32 -15.28 7.11
C SER A 359 -29.60 -14.85 7.85
N ASN A 360 -29.60 -13.64 8.42
CA ASN A 360 -30.78 -12.97 8.96
C ASN A 360 -30.53 -11.44 8.93
N ASP A 361 -31.41 -10.71 8.23
CA ASP A 361 -31.28 -9.26 8.01
C ASP A 361 -31.50 -8.44 9.30
N GLU A 362 -32.21 -9.01 10.29
CA GLU A 362 -32.54 -8.36 11.57
C GLU A 362 -31.38 -8.37 12.60
N ILE A 363 -30.27 -9.05 12.30
CA ILE A 363 -29.12 -9.17 13.23
C ILE A 363 -28.34 -7.85 13.37
N LEU A 364 -28.33 -7.00 12.34
CA LEU A 364 -27.57 -5.75 12.31
C LEU A 364 -28.51 -4.55 12.39
N THR A 365 -28.22 -3.60 13.27
CA THR A 365 -28.95 -2.34 13.40
C THR A 365 -28.60 -1.39 12.24
N ALA A 366 -29.36 -0.30 12.11
CA ALA A 366 -29.01 0.78 11.18
C ALA A 366 -27.60 1.34 11.49
N GLU A 367 -27.30 1.60 12.77
CA GLU A 367 -26.01 2.11 13.25
C GLU A 367 -24.84 1.14 12.91
N ASP A 368 -25.05 -0.18 13.04
CA ASP A 368 -24.06 -1.18 12.62
C ASP A 368 -23.78 -1.07 11.12
N CYS A 369 -24.84 -0.97 10.30
CA CYS A 369 -24.73 -0.90 8.85
C CYS A 369 -24.06 0.41 8.39
N GLU A 370 -24.46 1.54 8.96
CA GLU A 370 -23.90 2.87 8.72
C GLU A 370 -22.38 2.91 9.00
N SER A 371 -21.94 2.29 10.11
CA SER A 371 -20.52 2.18 10.44
C SER A 371 -19.69 1.40 9.41
N ILE A 372 -20.32 0.47 8.68
CA ILE A 372 -19.69 -0.31 7.60
C ILE A 372 -19.77 0.46 6.28
N TYR A 373 -20.87 1.18 6.03
CA TYR A 373 -21.07 1.99 4.83
C TYR A 373 -19.98 3.04 4.64
N HIS A 374 -19.59 3.76 5.70
CA HIS A 374 -18.50 4.74 5.64
C HIS A 374 -17.17 4.15 5.13
N LEU A 375 -16.97 2.84 5.28
CA LEU A 375 -15.74 2.17 4.85
C LEU A 375 -15.62 2.04 3.31
N VAL A 376 -16.68 2.29 2.53
CA VAL A 376 -16.58 2.40 1.06
C VAL A 376 -15.70 3.57 0.61
N TYR A 377 -15.41 4.52 1.51
CA TYR A 377 -14.49 5.63 1.27
C TYR A 377 -13.05 5.35 1.75
N SER A 378 -12.79 4.21 2.40
CA SER A 378 -11.46 3.87 2.92
C SER A 378 -10.37 3.92 1.83
N ALA A 379 -9.19 4.46 2.18
CA ALA A 379 -8.02 4.47 1.29
C ALA A 379 -7.58 3.05 0.91
N HIS A 380 -7.68 2.10 1.84
CA HIS A 380 -7.26 0.72 1.60
C HIS A 380 -8.30 -0.07 0.79
N ARG A 381 -8.17 -0.08 -0.55
CA ARG A 381 -9.15 -0.69 -1.49
C ARG A 381 -9.73 -2.05 -1.07
N PRO A 382 -8.97 -3.03 -0.53
CA PRO A 382 -9.56 -4.30 -0.08
C PRO A 382 -10.64 -4.18 1.01
N VAL A 383 -10.54 -3.18 1.90
CA VAL A 383 -11.57 -2.85 2.89
C VAL A 383 -12.76 -2.19 2.19
N ALA A 384 -12.49 -1.21 1.33
CA ALA A 384 -13.52 -0.44 0.65
C ALA A 384 -14.40 -1.29 -0.29
N VAL A 385 -13.80 -2.24 -1.02
CA VAL A 385 -14.54 -3.20 -1.86
C VAL A 385 -15.29 -4.25 -1.03
N ALA A 386 -14.79 -4.64 0.14
CA ALA A 386 -15.55 -5.50 1.05
C ALA A 386 -16.80 -4.77 1.61
N ALA A 387 -16.66 -3.48 1.92
CA ALA A 387 -17.78 -2.61 2.29
C ALA A 387 -18.74 -2.36 1.11
N GLY A 388 -18.21 -2.23 -0.11
CA GLY A 388 -19.01 -2.17 -1.34
C GLY A 388 -19.84 -3.43 -1.57
N GLU A 389 -19.28 -4.62 -1.31
CA GLU A 389 -20.03 -5.90 -1.36
C GLU A 389 -21.14 -5.96 -0.30
N PHE A 390 -20.89 -5.45 0.91
CA PHE A 390 -21.88 -5.35 1.99
C PHE A 390 -23.02 -4.38 1.62
N LEU A 391 -22.67 -3.16 1.20
CA LEU A 391 -23.59 -2.11 0.76
C LEU A 391 -24.47 -2.59 -0.41
N TYR A 392 -23.85 -3.20 -1.43
CA TYR A 392 -24.54 -3.78 -2.58
C TYR A 392 -25.57 -4.83 -2.14
N LYS A 393 -25.20 -5.74 -1.23
CA LYS A 393 -26.13 -6.75 -0.72
C LYS A 393 -27.28 -6.14 0.08
N LYS A 394 -27.02 -5.19 0.99
CA LYS A 394 -28.05 -4.60 1.86
C LYS A 394 -29.06 -3.73 1.09
N LEU A 395 -28.61 -2.88 0.17
CA LEU A 395 -29.49 -1.90 -0.49
C LEU A 395 -29.95 -2.31 -1.90
N PHE A 396 -29.23 -3.19 -2.60
CA PHE A 396 -29.45 -3.43 -4.03
C PHE A 396 -29.96 -4.85 -4.37
N SER A 397 -29.92 -5.81 -3.43
CA SER A 397 -30.29 -7.21 -3.72
C SER A 397 -31.76 -7.59 -3.43
N HIS A 398 -32.53 -6.70 -2.80
CA HIS A 398 -33.95 -6.91 -2.48
C HIS A 398 -34.89 -6.60 -3.66
N HIS A 399 -34.84 -7.42 -4.71
CA HIS A 399 -35.84 -7.34 -5.79
C HIS A 399 -37.22 -7.80 -5.29
N GLY A 400 -38.23 -6.95 -5.47
CA GLY A 400 -39.62 -7.31 -5.21
C GLY A 400 -40.18 -8.24 -6.29
N PRO A 401 -41.15 -9.13 -5.98
CA PRO A 401 -41.74 -10.05 -6.96
C PRO A 401 -42.60 -9.38 -8.05
N GLU A 402 -42.71 -8.04 -8.05
CA GLU A 402 -43.43 -7.26 -9.06
C GLU A 402 -42.55 -6.86 -10.27
N ASP A 403 -41.22 -7.07 -10.19
CA ASP A 403 -40.28 -6.60 -11.21
C ASP A 403 -40.04 -7.54 -12.41
N GLU A 404 -40.53 -8.78 -12.40
CA GLU A 404 -40.48 -9.69 -13.58
C GLU A 404 -41.44 -9.27 -14.74
N GLY A 405 -41.75 -7.97 -14.83
CA GLY A 405 -42.76 -7.37 -15.70
C GLY A 405 -42.20 -6.59 -16.89
N ARG A 406 -41.82 -7.33 -17.95
CA ARG A 406 -41.36 -6.86 -19.29
C ARG A 406 -39.95 -6.25 -19.36
N PRO A 407 -39.24 -6.32 -20.51
CA PRO A 407 -38.00 -5.58 -20.72
C PRO A 407 -38.28 -4.08 -20.83
N ARG A 408 -37.99 -3.35 -19.74
CA ARG A 408 -38.03 -1.88 -19.66
C ARG A 408 -36.66 -1.30 -20.08
N ARG A 409 -36.62 -0.06 -20.58
CA ARG A 409 -35.38 0.63 -21.04
C ARG A 409 -35.36 2.09 -20.58
N GLY A 410 -34.18 2.70 -20.56
CA GLY A 410 -33.99 4.09 -20.12
C GLY A 410 -34.53 4.31 -18.71
N ARG A 411 -35.22 5.42 -18.48
CA ARG A 411 -35.82 5.81 -17.20
C ARG A 411 -36.76 4.76 -16.56
N GLN A 412 -37.22 3.76 -17.32
CA GLN A 412 -38.07 2.67 -16.84
C GLN A 412 -37.31 1.40 -16.40
N CYS A 413 -36.00 1.29 -16.64
CA CYS A 413 -35.26 0.06 -16.36
C CYS A 413 -35.16 -0.23 -14.85
N LEU A 414 -34.89 -1.50 -14.49
CA LEU A 414 -34.72 -1.90 -13.08
C LEU A 414 -33.53 -1.18 -12.42
N ASN A 415 -32.48 -0.91 -13.21
CA ASN A 415 -31.29 -0.18 -12.77
C ASN A 415 -31.57 1.30 -12.45
N ALA A 416 -32.62 1.93 -12.98
CA ALA A 416 -32.88 3.36 -12.78
C ALA A 416 -33.16 3.71 -11.31
N ASN A 417 -33.85 2.83 -10.59
CA ASN A 417 -34.07 2.98 -9.14
C ASN A 417 -32.77 2.72 -8.36
N LEU A 418 -31.98 1.72 -8.76
CA LEU A 418 -30.69 1.41 -8.13
C LEU A 418 -29.65 2.54 -8.33
N ILE A 419 -29.64 3.19 -9.50
CA ILE A 419 -28.85 4.41 -9.77
C ILE A 419 -29.26 5.52 -8.79
N ARG A 420 -30.57 5.75 -8.59
CA ARG A 420 -31.06 6.72 -7.61
C ARG A 420 -30.66 6.38 -6.17
N THR A 421 -30.72 5.11 -5.77
CA THR A 421 -30.22 4.67 -4.45
C THR A 421 -28.73 4.95 -4.29
N THR A 422 -27.92 4.80 -5.35
CA THR A 422 -26.48 5.14 -5.33
C THR A 422 -26.27 6.65 -5.16
N VAL A 423 -27.05 7.47 -5.87
CA VAL A 423 -26.99 8.94 -5.80
C VAL A 423 -27.42 9.46 -4.42
N LEU A 424 -28.51 8.90 -3.86
CA LEU A 424 -28.96 9.22 -2.50
C LEU A 424 -27.90 8.82 -1.47
N PHE A 425 -27.40 7.59 -1.54
CA PHE A 425 -26.34 7.11 -0.64
C PHE A 425 -25.10 8.01 -0.66
N PHE A 426 -24.67 8.46 -1.83
CA PHE A 426 -23.53 9.37 -1.98
C PHE A 426 -23.79 10.72 -1.27
N LEU A 427 -24.93 11.35 -1.55
CA LEU A 427 -25.32 12.62 -0.93
C LEU A 427 -25.55 12.52 0.59
N GLU A 428 -26.12 11.42 1.06
CA GLU A 428 -26.38 11.15 2.48
C GLU A 428 -25.10 10.73 3.25
N SER A 429 -24.00 10.42 2.57
CA SER A 429 -22.74 10.02 3.21
C SER A 429 -22.02 11.19 3.89
N GLU A 430 -22.13 12.41 3.36
CA GLU A 430 -21.44 13.64 3.81
C GLU A 430 -19.89 13.53 4.02
N LEU A 431 -19.25 12.45 3.57
CA LEU A 431 -17.82 12.15 3.78
C LEU A 431 -16.90 12.48 2.60
N HIS A 432 -17.44 12.66 1.39
CA HIS A 432 -16.68 12.95 0.17
C HIS A 432 -17.49 13.81 -0.79
N GLU A 433 -16.83 14.80 -1.38
CA GLU A 433 -17.41 15.69 -2.40
C GLU A 433 -17.42 15.07 -3.81
N HIS A 434 -16.81 13.90 -4.01
CA HIS A 434 -16.75 13.22 -5.31
C HIS A 434 -16.91 11.69 -5.22
N GLY A 435 -17.62 11.11 -6.19
CA GLY A 435 -18.02 9.71 -6.25
C GLY A 435 -16.92 8.71 -6.62
N ALA A 436 -15.73 9.17 -7.04
CA ALA A 436 -14.66 8.30 -7.54
C ALA A 436 -14.31 7.09 -6.64
N TYR A 437 -14.27 7.29 -5.31
CA TYR A 437 -13.99 6.21 -4.36
C TYR A 437 -15.19 5.28 -4.11
N LEU A 438 -16.43 5.81 -4.20
CA LEU A 438 -17.65 4.99 -4.13
C LEU A 438 -17.78 4.10 -5.37
N VAL A 439 -17.56 4.66 -6.56
CA VAL A 439 -17.57 3.93 -7.84
C VAL A 439 -16.55 2.81 -7.84
N ASP A 440 -15.32 3.04 -7.37
CA ASP A 440 -14.30 2.00 -7.27
C ASP A 440 -14.64 0.89 -6.25
N SER A 441 -15.26 1.25 -5.12
CA SER A 441 -15.70 0.27 -4.12
C SER A 441 -16.81 -0.64 -4.62
N LEU A 442 -17.70 -0.10 -5.44
CA LEU A 442 -18.78 -0.83 -6.10
C LEU A 442 -18.35 -1.50 -7.42
N TRP A 443 -17.16 -1.21 -7.93
CA TRP A 443 -16.69 -1.66 -9.25
C TRP A 443 -16.73 -3.18 -9.41
N ASP A 444 -16.20 -3.89 -8.42
CA ASP A 444 -15.99 -5.34 -8.51
C ASP A 444 -17.30 -6.15 -8.30
N CYS A 445 -18.37 -5.52 -7.77
CA CYS A 445 -19.66 -6.16 -7.47
C CYS A 445 -20.85 -5.62 -8.29
N ALA A 446 -20.79 -4.37 -8.77
CA ALA A 446 -21.90 -3.65 -9.41
C ALA A 446 -21.53 -3.05 -10.78
N SER A 447 -20.48 -3.53 -11.46
CA SER A 447 -20.07 -3.01 -12.78
C SER A 447 -21.18 -3.00 -13.84
N GLU A 448 -22.21 -3.85 -13.74
CA GLU A 448 -23.34 -3.82 -14.69
C GLU A 448 -24.25 -2.60 -14.47
N LEU A 449 -24.43 -2.17 -13.22
CA LEU A 449 -25.15 -0.96 -12.83
C LEU A 449 -24.35 0.30 -13.21
N LEU A 450 -23.05 0.32 -12.90
CA LEU A 450 -22.15 1.46 -13.15
C LEU A 450 -21.88 1.71 -14.65
N LYS A 451 -22.17 0.74 -15.53
CA LYS A 451 -22.02 0.87 -17.00
C LYS A 451 -23.35 1.02 -17.75
N ASP A 452 -24.46 1.23 -17.03
CA ASP A 452 -25.78 1.53 -17.61
C ASP A 452 -25.95 3.02 -17.93
N TRP A 453 -25.03 3.55 -18.74
CA TRP A 453 -24.98 4.97 -19.10
C TRP A 453 -26.24 5.42 -19.85
N GLU A 454 -26.87 4.54 -20.65
CA GLU A 454 -28.15 4.83 -21.31
C GLU A 454 -29.23 5.21 -20.28
N SER A 455 -29.28 4.49 -19.16
CA SER A 455 -30.26 4.75 -18.09
C SER A 455 -29.91 5.98 -17.25
N MET A 456 -28.61 6.23 -17.00
CA MET A 456 -28.14 7.48 -16.36
C MET A 456 -28.48 8.72 -17.20
N ILE A 457 -28.26 8.66 -18.53
CA ILE A 457 -28.61 9.73 -19.47
C ILE A 457 -30.13 9.94 -19.53
N SER A 458 -30.92 8.86 -19.59
CA SER A 458 -32.39 8.95 -19.54
C SER A 458 -32.89 9.61 -18.24
N LEU A 459 -32.27 9.34 -17.09
CA LEU A 459 -32.63 9.97 -15.81
C LEU A 459 -32.37 11.50 -15.81
N LEU A 460 -31.37 11.97 -16.56
CA LEU A 460 -31.01 13.38 -16.70
C LEU A 460 -31.77 14.11 -17.82
N LEU A 461 -32.22 13.41 -18.88
CA LEU A 461 -32.83 14.02 -20.07
C LEU A 461 -34.33 13.76 -20.26
N ASP A 462 -34.87 12.60 -19.86
CA ASP A 462 -36.28 12.27 -20.08
C ASP A 462 -37.17 12.85 -18.95
N GLU A 463 -38.33 13.40 -19.32
CA GLU A 463 -39.34 13.90 -18.37
C GLU A 463 -39.85 12.80 -17.41
N PRO A 464 -40.17 13.13 -16.14
CA PRO A 464 -40.76 12.19 -15.18
C PRO A 464 -42.11 11.66 -15.64
N TYR A 465 -42.39 10.39 -15.32
CA TYR A 465 -43.73 9.84 -15.51
C TYR A 465 -44.73 10.41 -14.48
N PRO A 466 -46.04 10.46 -14.78
CA PRO A 466 -47.03 10.99 -13.84
C PRO A 466 -47.07 10.19 -12.52
N GLY A 467 -46.60 10.79 -11.43
CA GLY A 467 -46.44 10.16 -10.12
C GLY A 467 -45.01 9.72 -9.76
N GLU A 468 -44.05 9.92 -10.66
CA GLU A 468 -42.61 9.77 -10.39
C GLU A 468 -42.03 11.12 -9.94
N GLU A 469 -41.18 11.12 -8.91
CA GLU A 469 -40.47 12.33 -8.50
C GLU A 469 -39.34 12.68 -9.49
N ALA A 470 -39.16 13.98 -9.73
CA ALA A 470 -38.02 14.50 -10.48
C ALA A 470 -36.75 14.41 -9.61
N LEU A 471 -35.58 14.31 -10.26
CA LEU A 471 -34.32 14.48 -9.54
C LEU A 471 -34.22 15.92 -9.03
N THR A 472 -33.69 16.11 -7.82
CA THR A 472 -33.29 17.44 -7.34
C THR A 472 -31.99 17.86 -8.01
N ASP A 473 -31.71 19.17 -8.07
CA ASP A 473 -30.52 19.71 -8.72
C ASP A 473 -29.20 19.10 -8.19
N ALA A 474 -29.11 18.84 -6.87
CA ALA A 474 -27.98 18.14 -6.25
C ALA A 474 -27.90 16.65 -6.63
N GLN A 475 -29.05 15.98 -6.85
CA GLN A 475 -29.08 14.60 -7.37
C GLN A 475 -28.67 14.55 -8.85
N GLU A 476 -28.97 15.60 -9.63
CA GLU A 476 -28.48 15.71 -11.02
C GLU A 476 -26.96 15.93 -11.07
N ALA A 477 -26.40 16.75 -10.17
CA ALA A 477 -24.95 16.94 -10.03
C ALA A 477 -24.23 15.64 -9.64
N ALA A 478 -24.66 15.02 -8.54
CA ALA A 478 -24.14 13.73 -8.08
C ALA A 478 -24.24 12.61 -9.13
N LEU A 479 -25.34 12.56 -9.90
CA LEU A 479 -25.49 11.59 -10.98
C LEU A 479 -24.51 11.85 -12.14
N ILE A 480 -24.24 13.12 -12.47
CA ILE A 480 -23.25 13.49 -13.49
C ILE A 480 -21.83 13.08 -13.06
N ASP A 481 -21.43 13.33 -11.81
CA ASP A 481 -20.12 12.92 -11.31
C ASP A 481 -19.97 11.38 -11.18
N ILE A 482 -20.97 10.68 -10.62
CA ILE A 482 -20.95 9.21 -10.55
C ILE A 482 -20.83 8.60 -11.96
N MET A 483 -21.55 9.16 -12.94
CA MET A 483 -21.48 8.76 -14.35
C MET A 483 -20.11 9.05 -14.98
N LEU A 484 -19.52 10.22 -14.72
CA LEU A 484 -18.16 10.59 -15.16
C LEU A 484 -17.12 9.66 -14.55
N CYS A 485 -17.16 9.43 -13.24
CA CYS A 485 -16.25 8.56 -12.52
C CYS A 485 -16.30 7.12 -13.06
N ALA A 486 -17.49 6.60 -13.40
CA ALA A 486 -17.64 5.29 -14.01
C ALA A 486 -17.12 5.24 -15.47
N VAL A 487 -17.27 6.32 -16.25
CA VAL A 487 -16.66 6.45 -17.59
C VAL A 487 -15.14 6.49 -17.50
N ARG A 488 -14.58 7.32 -16.61
CA ARG A 488 -13.13 7.42 -16.34
C ARG A 488 -12.53 6.06 -15.99
N GLN A 489 -13.05 5.40 -14.96
CA GLN A 489 -12.55 4.09 -14.52
C GLN A 489 -12.75 2.98 -15.58
N THR A 490 -13.75 3.11 -16.46
CA THR A 490 -13.89 2.23 -17.63
C THR A 490 -12.76 2.43 -18.65
N CYS A 491 -12.49 3.67 -19.04
CA CYS A 491 -11.52 3.97 -20.10
C CYS A 491 -10.06 3.86 -19.64
N GLU A 492 -9.75 4.22 -18.39
CA GLU A 492 -8.42 4.12 -17.81
C GLU A 492 -8.07 2.69 -17.37
N CYS A 493 -9.07 1.92 -16.92
CA CYS A 493 -8.92 0.56 -16.40
C CYS A 493 -7.97 0.41 -15.19
N HIS A 494 -7.77 1.48 -14.41
CA HIS A 494 -7.19 1.44 -13.06
C HIS A 494 -8.12 2.09 -12.02
N PRO A 495 -8.03 1.71 -10.74
CA PRO A 495 -8.67 2.45 -9.64
C PRO A 495 -8.17 3.91 -9.56
N PRO A 496 -8.86 4.79 -8.81
CA PRO A 496 -8.36 6.13 -8.49
C PRO A 496 -7.06 6.08 -7.67
N THR A 497 -6.40 7.24 -7.57
CA THR A 497 -5.18 7.46 -6.78
C THR A 497 -5.29 6.91 -5.36
N GLY A 498 -4.20 6.36 -4.83
CA GLY A 498 -4.17 5.66 -3.53
C GLY A 498 -4.75 4.24 -3.53
N ARG A 499 -5.61 3.88 -4.50
CA ARG A 499 -6.26 2.54 -4.54
C ARG A 499 -5.72 1.57 -5.58
N GLY A 500 -5.00 2.06 -6.59
CA GLY A 500 -4.42 1.22 -7.64
C GLY A 500 -3.09 0.56 -7.21
N PRO A 501 -2.89 -0.75 -7.44
CA PRO A 501 -1.54 -1.32 -7.38
C PRO A 501 -0.69 -0.75 -8.53
N GLY A 502 0.50 -0.25 -8.23
CA GLY A 502 1.33 0.53 -9.15
C GLY A 502 1.61 -0.17 -10.49
N LYS A 503 1.45 0.58 -11.60
CA LYS A 503 1.72 0.21 -13.00
C LYS A 503 1.35 -1.25 -13.37
N ARG A 504 0.13 -1.67 -13.00
CA ARG A 504 -0.46 -2.96 -13.38
C ARG A 504 -0.61 -3.09 -14.91
N VAL A 505 -0.19 -4.23 -15.47
CA VAL A 505 -0.39 -4.55 -16.90
C VAL A 505 -1.76 -5.22 -17.12
N LEU A 506 -2.59 -4.64 -17.98
CA LEU A 506 -3.89 -5.18 -18.38
C LEU A 506 -3.75 -6.44 -19.26
N THR A 507 -4.58 -7.46 -18.98
CA THR A 507 -4.66 -8.68 -19.79
C THR A 507 -5.28 -8.44 -21.16
N ALA A 508 -5.08 -9.36 -22.11
CA ALA A 508 -5.68 -9.28 -23.44
C ALA A 508 -7.23 -9.32 -23.43
N LYS A 509 -7.86 -9.86 -22.37
CA LYS A 509 -9.32 -9.78 -22.19
C LYS A 509 -9.72 -8.37 -21.76
N GLU A 510 -9.08 -7.85 -20.72
CA GLU A 510 -9.37 -6.50 -20.18
C GLU A 510 -9.15 -5.43 -21.24
N LYS A 511 -8.04 -5.47 -22.00
CA LYS A 511 -7.80 -4.54 -23.12
C LYS A 511 -8.86 -4.61 -24.23
N LYS A 512 -9.47 -5.78 -24.47
CA LYS A 512 -10.58 -5.86 -25.44
C LYS A 512 -11.84 -5.23 -24.84
N THR A 513 -12.20 -5.55 -23.60
CA THR A 513 -13.35 -4.96 -22.92
C THR A 513 -13.22 -3.44 -22.81
N GLN A 514 -12.03 -2.91 -22.48
CA GLN A 514 -11.71 -1.49 -22.48
C GLN A 514 -11.99 -0.82 -23.83
N LEU A 515 -11.62 -1.45 -24.95
CA LEU A 515 -11.89 -0.93 -26.29
C LEU A 515 -13.37 -1.04 -26.67
N ASP A 516 -13.99 -2.22 -26.48
CA ASP A 516 -15.41 -2.47 -26.74
C ASP A 516 -16.29 -1.46 -25.96
N ASP A 517 -15.94 -1.20 -24.68
CA ASP A 517 -16.62 -0.23 -23.82
C ASP A 517 -16.35 1.23 -24.26
N ARG A 518 -15.10 1.61 -24.58
CA ARG A 518 -14.75 2.96 -25.07
C ARG A 518 -15.49 3.32 -26.36
N THR A 519 -15.65 2.35 -27.27
CA THR A 519 -16.49 2.49 -28.46
C THR A 519 -17.94 2.78 -28.06
N LYS A 520 -18.54 1.98 -27.16
CA LYS A 520 -19.92 2.22 -26.67
C LYS A 520 -20.08 3.58 -25.99
N ILE A 521 -19.13 3.99 -25.13
CA ILE A 521 -19.12 5.31 -24.47
C ILE A 521 -19.16 6.40 -25.55
N THR A 522 -18.31 6.33 -26.56
CA THR A 522 -18.24 7.32 -27.62
C THR A 522 -19.53 7.37 -28.43
N GLU A 523 -20.05 6.23 -28.89
CA GLU A 523 -21.32 6.18 -29.65
C GLU A 523 -22.51 6.74 -28.84
N THR A 524 -22.55 6.48 -27.52
CA THR A 524 -23.63 6.95 -26.64
C THR A 524 -23.51 8.45 -26.34
N PHE A 525 -22.36 8.89 -25.82
CA PHE A 525 -22.18 10.26 -25.35
C PHE A 525 -21.94 11.27 -26.47
N ALA A 526 -21.44 10.88 -27.64
CA ALA A 526 -21.37 11.78 -28.79
C ALA A 526 -22.77 12.29 -29.20
N VAL A 527 -23.83 11.52 -28.97
CA VAL A 527 -25.23 11.93 -29.20
C VAL A 527 -25.79 12.73 -28.00
N ALA A 528 -25.55 12.25 -26.78
CA ALA A 528 -26.19 12.78 -25.57
C ALA A 528 -25.52 14.03 -24.97
N LEU A 529 -24.19 14.15 -25.04
CA LEU A 529 -23.44 15.23 -24.38
C LEU A 529 -23.85 16.64 -24.85
N PRO A 530 -24.12 16.92 -26.14
CA PRO A 530 -24.65 18.21 -26.56
C PRO A 530 -26.01 18.56 -25.94
N LEU A 531 -26.83 17.56 -25.60
CA LEU A 531 -28.14 17.76 -24.97
C LEU A 531 -28.00 18.00 -23.46
N LEU A 532 -27.10 17.26 -22.80
CA LEU A 532 -26.76 17.46 -21.40
C LEU A 532 -26.16 18.86 -21.17
N LEU A 533 -25.17 19.25 -21.98
CA LEU A 533 -24.61 20.60 -21.92
C LEU A 533 -25.67 21.68 -22.19
N ALA A 534 -26.57 21.48 -23.17
CA ALA A 534 -27.66 22.42 -23.41
C ALA A 534 -28.59 22.61 -22.20
N LYS A 535 -28.95 21.52 -21.49
CA LYS A 535 -29.77 21.56 -20.27
C LYS A 535 -29.05 22.25 -19.12
N TYR A 536 -27.78 21.89 -18.86
CA TYR A 536 -27.05 22.30 -17.66
C TYR A 536 -26.09 23.50 -17.87
N SER A 537 -26.05 24.14 -19.04
CA SER A 537 -25.03 25.16 -19.43
C SER A 537 -24.83 26.37 -18.51
N VAL A 538 -25.68 26.58 -17.50
CA VAL A 538 -25.57 27.67 -16.51
C VAL A 538 -24.88 27.25 -15.21
N ASP A 539 -24.73 25.95 -14.97
CA ASP A 539 -24.19 25.39 -13.73
C ASP A 539 -22.70 25.04 -13.90
N PRO A 540 -21.78 25.58 -13.09
CA PRO A 540 -20.35 25.35 -13.28
C PRO A 540 -19.91 23.92 -12.93
N GLU A 541 -20.44 23.33 -11.86
CA GLU A 541 -20.05 22.00 -11.39
C GLU A 541 -20.47 20.91 -12.39
N LYS A 542 -21.74 20.95 -12.79
CA LYS A 542 -22.32 20.02 -13.77
C LYS A 542 -21.62 20.16 -15.13
N VAL A 543 -21.30 21.38 -15.56
CA VAL A 543 -20.62 21.63 -16.84
C VAL A 543 -19.15 21.19 -16.82
N THR A 544 -18.39 21.48 -15.77
CA THR A 544 -16.99 21.03 -15.62
C THR A 544 -16.86 19.51 -15.67
N ASN A 545 -17.81 18.78 -15.07
CA ASN A 545 -17.86 17.32 -15.18
C ASN A 545 -18.30 16.83 -16.57
N LEU A 546 -19.32 17.43 -17.19
CA LEU A 546 -19.76 17.06 -18.54
C LEU A 546 -18.69 17.31 -19.61
N LEU A 547 -17.86 18.36 -19.46
CA LEU A 547 -16.78 18.69 -20.39
C LEU A 547 -15.60 17.68 -20.35
N GLN A 548 -15.47 16.85 -19.32
CA GLN A 548 -14.41 15.84 -19.29
C GLN A 548 -14.69 14.63 -20.21
N PHE A 549 -15.95 14.35 -20.55
CA PHE A 549 -16.34 13.14 -21.31
C PHE A 549 -15.60 12.96 -22.66
N PRO A 550 -15.41 13.99 -23.51
CA PRO A 550 -14.73 13.85 -24.80
C PRO A 550 -13.26 13.40 -24.71
N GLN A 551 -12.59 13.64 -23.58
CA GLN A 551 -11.20 13.22 -23.36
C GLN A 551 -11.06 11.68 -23.37
N TYR A 552 -12.14 10.97 -23.04
CA TYR A 552 -12.19 9.50 -23.03
C TYR A 552 -12.67 8.89 -24.36
N PHE A 553 -13.13 9.69 -25.34
CA PHE A 553 -13.72 9.19 -26.59
C PHE A 553 -12.68 8.61 -27.56
N ASP A 554 -13.10 7.68 -28.42
CA ASP A 554 -12.36 7.27 -29.61
C ASP A 554 -12.79 8.13 -30.81
N LEU A 555 -11.94 9.09 -31.17
CA LEU A 555 -12.29 10.16 -32.10
C LEU A 555 -12.46 9.69 -33.56
N GLU A 556 -12.02 8.48 -33.92
CA GLU A 556 -12.30 7.91 -35.26
C GLU A 556 -13.81 7.64 -35.45
N ILE A 557 -14.55 7.40 -34.37
CA ILE A 557 -15.99 7.10 -34.38
C ILE A 557 -16.81 8.31 -34.86
N TYR A 558 -16.36 9.54 -34.64
CA TYR A 558 -17.05 10.73 -35.18
C TYR A 558 -17.20 10.69 -36.70
N THR A 559 -16.14 10.28 -37.41
CA THR A 559 -16.13 10.20 -38.88
C THR A 559 -16.68 8.86 -39.38
N THR A 560 -16.30 7.73 -38.77
CA THR A 560 -16.73 6.40 -39.24
C THR A 560 -18.20 6.10 -38.92
N GLY A 561 -18.68 6.56 -37.76
CA GLY A 561 -20.08 6.48 -37.31
C GLY A 561 -21.01 7.56 -37.91
N ARG A 562 -20.46 8.56 -38.62
CA ARG A 562 -21.18 9.72 -39.20
C ARG A 562 -21.87 10.60 -38.15
N LEU A 563 -21.15 10.87 -37.06
CA LEU A 563 -21.62 11.66 -35.92
C LEU A 563 -21.14 13.13 -36.00
N GLU A 564 -20.66 13.59 -37.16
CA GLU A 564 -20.06 14.92 -37.32
C GLU A 564 -21.07 16.04 -37.05
N LYS A 565 -22.37 15.79 -37.28
CA LYS A 565 -23.48 16.69 -36.91
C LYS A 565 -23.66 16.86 -35.40
N HIS A 566 -23.21 15.88 -34.61
CA HIS A 566 -23.26 15.95 -33.16
C HIS A 566 -21.97 16.55 -32.60
N LEU A 567 -20.83 16.38 -33.28
CA LEU A 567 -19.64 17.21 -33.07
C LEU A 567 -19.96 18.70 -33.33
N ASP A 568 -20.65 19.04 -34.43
CA ASP A 568 -21.17 20.40 -34.68
C ASP A 568 -22.09 20.93 -33.57
N ALA A 569 -22.75 20.05 -32.81
CA ALA A 569 -23.61 20.41 -31.69
C ALA A 569 -22.80 20.60 -30.41
N LEU A 570 -21.86 19.69 -30.13
CA LEU A 570 -20.92 19.79 -29.01
C LEU A 570 -20.13 21.10 -29.11
N LEU A 571 -19.46 21.36 -30.24
CA LEU A 571 -18.62 22.54 -30.42
C LEU A 571 -19.38 23.86 -30.21
N ARG A 572 -20.67 23.91 -30.61
CA ARG A 572 -21.54 25.06 -30.32
C ARG A 572 -21.88 25.18 -28.84
N GLN A 573 -22.16 24.09 -28.13
CA GLN A 573 -22.43 24.15 -26.69
C GLN A 573 -21.19 24.47 -25.85
N VAL A 574 -20.00 23.98 -26.24
CA VAL A 574 -18.75 24.40 -25.58
C VAL A 574 -18.48 25.89 -25.83
N ARG A 575 -18.73 26.40 -27.05
CA ARG A 575 -18.69 27.85 -27.33
C ARG A 575 -19.67 28.63 -26.45
N ASP A 576 -20.94 28.21 -26.42
CA ASP A 576 -21.98 28.85 -25.60
C ASP A 576 -21.62 28.86 -24.10
N VAL A 577 -20.86 27.86 -23.61
CA VAL A 577 -20.35 27.81 -22.23
C VAL A 577 -19.20 28.81 -22.03
N VAL A 578 -18.20 28.83 -22.91
CA VAL A 578 -17.05 29.77 -22.81
C VAL A 578 -17.52 31.22 -22.78
N GLU A 579 -18.53 31.59 -23.59
CA GLU A 579 -19.09 32.94 -23.62
C GLU A 579 -19.84 33.31 -22.32
N LYS A 580 -20.51 32.36 -21.67
CA LYS A 580 -21.31 32.60 -20.45
C LYS A 580 -20.48 32.60 -19.17
N HIS A 581 -19.49 31.71 -19.06
CA HIS A 581 -18.79 31.44 -17.79
C HIS A 581 -17.54 32.30 -17.59
N THR A 582 -17.18 32.48 -16.31
CA THR A 582 -15.98 33.17 -15.81
C THR A 582 -15.31 32.42 -14.66
N ASP A 583 -15.79 31.22 -14.37
CA ASP A 583 -15.17 30.27 -13.45
C ASP A 583 -13.85 29.73 -14.02
N LYS A 584 -12.90 29.33 -13.16
CA LYS A 584 -11.62 28.78 -13.59
C LYS A 584 -11.80 27.41 -14.25
N ASP A 585 -12.45 26.50 -13.54
CA ASP A 585 -12.38 25.07 -13.85
C ASP A 585 -13.33 24.72 -15.01
N VAL A 586 -14.43 25.47 -15.18
CA VAL A 586 -15.25 25.44 -16.41
C VAL A 586 -14.42 25.84 -17.63
N LEU A 587 -13.64 26.93 -17.54
CA LEU A 587 -12.86 27.44 -18.67
C LEU A 587 -11.65 26.53 -18.99
N GLU A 588 -11.04 25.95 -17.97
CA GLU A 588 -9.99 24.94 -18.12
C GLU A 588 -10.54 23.65 -18.75
N ALA A 589 -11.69 23.16 -18.29
CA ALA A 589 -12.36 22.01 -18.89
C ALA A 589 -12.79 22.28 -20.35
N CYS A 590 -13.24 23.50 -20.69
CA CYS A 590 -13.47 23.91 -22.07
C CYS A 590 -12.19 23.87 -22.91
N SER A 591 -11.07 24.40 -22.39
CA SER A 591 -9.78 24.38 -23.09
C SER A 591 -9.27 22.95 -23.31
N MET A 592 -9.30 22.10 -22.28
CA MET A 592 -8.89 20.69 -22.38
C MET A 592 -9.81 19.87 -23.29
N THR A 593 -11.12 20.20 -23.34
CA THR A 593 -12.05 19.64 -24.35
C THR A 593 -11.62 19.98 -25.77
N PHE A 594 -11.32 21.26 -26.04
CA PHE A 594 -10.82 21.68 -27.33
C PHE A 594 -9.44 21.08 -27.63
N HIS A 595 -8.57 20.88 -26.64
CA HIS A 595 -7.25 20.25 -26.83
C HIS A 595 -7.40 18.80 -27.28
N ALA A 596 -8.17 17.98 -26.55
CA ALA A 596 -8.43 16.60 -26.91
C ALA A 596 -9.08 16.45 -28.30
N LEU A 597 -10.00 17.35 -28.66
CA LEU A 597 -10.66 17.35 -29.98
C LEU A 597 -9.78 17.92 -31.12
N CYS A 598 -8.75 18.70 -30.81
CA CYS A 598 -7.78 19.26 -31.77
C CYS A 598 -6.54 18.36 -31.96
N ASN A 599 -6.69 17.04 -31.89
CA ASN A 599 -5.61 16.10 -32.23
C ASN A 599 -5.48 15.92 -33.76
N GLU A 600 -4.29 16.20 -34.31
CA GLU A 600 -4.01 16.16 -35.76
C GLU A 600 -4.07 14.75 -36.39
N ASP A 601 -3.91 13.67 -35.61
CA ASP A 601 -4.04 12.29 -36.11
C ASP A 601 -5.47 12.00 -36.62
N PHE A 602 -6.47 12.76 -36.16
CA PHE A 602 -7.87 12.51 -36.46
C PHE A 602 -8.46 13.47 -37.50
N THR A 603 -9.21 12.91 -38.43
CA THR A 603 -9.89 13.64 -39.53
C THR A 603 -10.84 14.76 -39.08
N ILE A 604 -11.19 14.84 -37.80
CA ILE A 604 -12.00 15.92 -37.23
C ILE A 604 -11.21 17.22 -36.99
N TYR A 605 -9.87 17.20 -36.92
CA TYR A 605 -9.01 18.34 -36.55
C TYR A 605 -9.46 19.67 -37.18
N ASN A 606 -9.48 19.72 -38.52
CA ASN A 606 -9.79 20.93 -39.30
C ASN A 606 -11.19 21.50 -39.01
N ARG A 607 -12.13 20.67 -38.53
CA ARG A 607 -13.50 21.09 -38.18
C ARG A 607 -13.55 21.75 -36.80
N VAL A 608 -12.77 21.22 -35.87
CA VAL A 608 -12.64 21.72 -34.49
C VAL A 608 -11.82 23.01 -34.47
N ASP A 609 -10.70 23.02 -35.20
CA ASP A 609 -9.76 24.15 -35.28
C ASP A 609 -10.40 25.44 -35.82
N ILE A 610 -11.32 25.34 -36.79
CA ILE A 610 -12.09 26.48 -37.29
C ILE A 610 -12.93 27.12 -36.18
N VAL A 611 -13.59 26.31 -35.34
CA VAL A 611 -14.41 26.83 -34.24
C VAL A 611 -13.53 27.36 -33.10
N ARG A 612 -12.44 26.66 -32.77
CA ARG A 612 -11.41 27.12 -31.82
C ARG A 612 -10.89 28.50 -32.21
N SER A 613 -10.45 28.65 -33.47
CA SER A 613 -9.89 29.90 -33.98
C SER A 613 -10.91 31.04 -33.93
N GLN A 614 -12.17 30.80 -34.30
CA GLN A 614 -13.24 31.81 -34.22
C GLN A 614 -13.49 32.32 -32.79
N ILE A 615 -13.50 31.41 -31.80
CA ILE A 615 -13.65 31.80 -30.39
C ILE A 615 -12.46 32.68 -29.96
N LEU A 616 -11.24 32.30 -30.34
CA LEU A 616 -10.01 33.02 -29.98
C LEU A 616 -9.95 34.40 -30.64
N ASP A 617 -10.23 34.51 -31.93
CA ASP A 617 -10.34 35.79 -32.64
C ASP A 617 -11.31 36.73 -31.91
N GLU A 618 -12.53 36.25 -31.61
CA GLU A 618 -13.57 37.04 -30.95
C GLU A 618 -13.21 37.48 -29.52
N GLN A 619 -12.61 36.60 -28.71
CA GLN A 619 -12.18 36.96 -27.34
C GLN A 619 -10.98 37.91 -27.34
N ILE A 620 -10.00 37.72 -28.24
CA ILE A 620 -8.79 38.55 -28.29
C ILE A 620 -9.10 39.94 -28.88
N ASP A 621 -9.94 40.03 -29.91
CA ASP A 621 -10.44 41.32 -30.41
C ASP A 621 -11.33 42.03 -29.37
N LYS A 622 -11.98 41.31 -28.46
CA LYS A 622 -12.66 41.93 -27.29
C LYS A 622 -11.63 42.45 -26.28
N PHE A 623 -10.63 41.65 -25.92
CA PHE A 623 -9.60 42.01 -24.94
C PHE A 623 -8.79 43.23 -25.38
N HIS A 624 -8.40 43.32 -26.65
CA HIS A 624 -7.64 44.47 -27.16
C HIS A 624 -8.43 45.78 -27.09
N ARG A 625 -9.74 45.77 -27.41
CA ARG A 625 -10.59 46.96 -27.25
C ARG A 625 -10.72 47.39 -25.79
N LEU A 626 -11.06 46.46 -24.91
CA LEU A 626 -11.15 46.74 -23.46
C LEU A 626 -9.84 47.28 -22.88
N LEU A 627 -8.68 46.84 -23.38
CA LEU A 627 -7.38 47.40 -22.98
C LEU A 627 -7.07 48.77 -23.58
N GLU A 628 -7.63 49.15 -24.72
CA GLU A 628 -7.51 50.51 -25.25
C GLU A 628 -8.36 51.49 -24.42
N ASP A 629 -9.56 51.07 -24.02
CA ASP A 629 -10.46 51.84 -23.14
C ASP A 629 -9.86 51.98 -21.71
N VAL A 630 -9.53 50.87 -21.05
CA VAL A 630 -9.08 50.82 -19.63
C VAL A 630 -7.66 51.39 -19.40
N LEU A 631 -6.86 51.57 -20.45
CA LEU A 631 -5.53 52.19 -20.37
C LEU A 631 -5.48 53.63 -20.94
N GLN A 632 -6.63 54.27 -21.16
CA GLN A 632 -6.71 55.63 -21.66
C GLN A 632 -6.35 56.67 -20.58
N GLU A 633 -5.43 57.60 -20.89
CA GLU A 633 -5.00 58.64 -19.95
C GLU A 633 -6.14 59.66 -19.65
N GLY A 634 -6.82 59.50 -18.51
CA GLY A 634 -7.70 60.53 -17.93
C GLY A 634 -9.05 60.05 -17.39
N GLU A 635 -9.39 58.78 -17.58
CA GLU A 635 -10.61 58.15 -17.04
C GLU A 635 -10.19 57.01 -16.11
N GLU A 636 -10.75 56.96 -14.90
CA GLU A 636 -10.51 55.86 -13.95
C GLU A 636 -11.48 54.71 -14.30
N PRO A 637 -11.00 53.47 -14.58
CA PRO A 637 -11.86 52.35 -14.94
C PRO A 637 -12.70 51.90 -13.73
N ASP A 638 -13.97 51.58 -13.96
CA ASP A 638 -14.86 51.12 -12.89
C ASP A 638 -14.80 49.60 -12.65
N GLU A 639 -15.58 49.11 -11.67
CA GLU A 639 -15.62 47.69 -11.32
C GLU A 639 -16.22 46.81 -12.44
N ASP A 640 -17.12 47.35 -13.27
CA ASP A 640 -17.70 46.62 -14.41
C ASP A 640 -16.69 46.52 -15.56
N ASP A 641 -15.94 47.58 -15.87
CA ASP A 641 -14.85 47.56 -16.85
C ASP A 641 -13.73 46.58 -16.41
N ALA A 642 -13.32 46.65 -15.15
CA ALA A 642 -12.36 45.71 -14.57
C ALA A 642 -12.85 44.25 -14.66
N TYR A 643 -14.15 44.01 -14.44
CA TYR A 643 -14.77 42.68 -14.60
C TYR A 643 -14.84 42.24 -16.08
N GLN A 644 -15.07 43.16 -17.03
CA GLN A 644 -15.01 42.84 -18.45
C GLN A 644 -13.58 42.47 -18.90
N VAL A 645 -12.56 43.18 -18.44
CA VAL A 645 -11.15 42.83 -18.67
C VAL A 645 -10.86 41.46 -18.04
N LEU A 646 -11.14 41.27 -16.75
CA LEU A 646 -10.85 40.02 -16.03
C LEU A 646 -11.54 38.80 -16.67
N SER A 647 -12.83 38.90 -16.99
CA SER A 647 -13.60 37.80 -17.57
C SER A 647 -13.12 37.41 -18.96
N THR A 648 -12.65 38.37 -19.76
CA THR A 648 -12.11 38.11 -21.10
C THR A 648 -10.68 37.56 -21.01
N LEU A 649 -9.85 38.12 -20.13
CA LEU A 649 -8.51 37.64 -19.83
C LEU A 649 -8.53 36.19 -19.31
N LYS A 650 -9.41 35.84 -18.37
CA LYS A 650 -9.58 34.46 -17.87
C LYS A 650 -9.78 33.44 -18.99
N ARG A 651 -10.68 33.74 -19.95
CA ARG A 651 -10.96 32.89 -21.12
C ARG A 651 -9.71 32.70 -21.98
N ILE A 652 -9.00 33.78 -22.26
CA ILE A 652 -7.75 33.75 -23.04
C ILE A 652 -6.68 32.94 -22.28
N THR A 653 -6.47 33.19 -20.99
CA THR A 653 -5.46 32.51 -20.17
C THR A 653 -5.70 31.00 -20.09
N ALA A 654 -6.94 30.56 -19.88
CA ALA A 654 -7.29 29.14 -19.85
C ALA A 654 -7.01 28.46 -21.21
N PHE A 655 -7.42 29.08 -22.32
CA PHE A 655 -7.13 28.55 -23.65
C PHE A 655 -5.63 28.58 -24.01
N HIS A 656 -4.88 29.56 -23.53
CA HIS A 656 -3.45 29.70 -23.84
C HIS A 656 -2.58 28.65 -23.13
N ASN A 657 -3.04 28.01 -22.05
CA ASN A 657 -2.27 26.90 -21.45
C ASN A 657 -2.20 25.70 -22.42
N ALA A 658 -3.34 25.32 -23.02
CA ALA A 658 -3.44 24.13 -23.88
C ALA A 658 -3.37 24.38 -25.40
N HIS A 659 -3.20 25.64 -25.86
CA HIS A 659 -3.18 26.00 -27.28
C HIS A 659 -2.18 27.13 -27.61
N ASP A 660 -1.47 26.99 -28.74
CA ASP A 660 -0.60 28.04 -29.29
C ASP A 660 -1.41 29.29 -29.73
N LEU A 661 -1.26 30.40 -29.00
CA LEU A 661 -1.81 31.71 -29.35
C LEU A 661 -0.74 32.71 -29.88
N THR A 662 0.44 32.22 -30.31
CA THR A 662 1.55 33.05 -30.86
C THR A 662 1.12 33.97 -32.01
N LYS A 663 0.02 33.66 -32.71
CA LYS A 663 -0.48 34.44 -33.87
C LYS A 663 -1.02 35.83 -33.51
N TRP A 664 -1.34 36.09 -32.24
CA TRP A 664 -2.16 37.24 -31.81
C TRP A 664 -1.43 38.31 -30.93
N ASP A 665 -0.09 38.24 -30.77
CA ASP A 665 0.75 39.15 -29.95
C ASP A 665 0.19 39.56 -28.56
N LEU A 666 -0.26 38.56 -27.79
CA LEU A 666 -0.73 38.78 -26.42
C LEU A 666 0.36 39.29 -25.46
N PHE A 667 1.65 39.20 -25.81
CA PHE A 667 2.73 39.75 -24.98
C PHE A 667 2.62 41.25 -24.84
N THR A 668 2.48 41.99 -25.95
CA THR A 668 2.43 43.46 -25.93
C THR A 668 1.27 43.96 -25.08
N SER A 669 0.13 43.30 -25.17
CA SER A 669 -1.10 43.63 -24.44
C SER A 669 -0.99 43.36 -22.93
N ASN A 670 -0.58 42.16 -22.54
CA ASN A 670 -0.39 41.82 -21.12
C ASN A 670 0.75 42.63 -20.47
N TYR A 671 1.83 42.91 -21.21
CA TYR A 671 2.96 43.69 -20.68
C TYR A 671 2.56 45.14 -20.38
N LYS A 672 1.73 45.79 -21.21
CA LYS A 672 1.15 47.11 -20.91
C LYS A 672 0.34 47.08 -19.61
N LEU A 673 -0.57 46.12 -19.50
CA LEU A 673 -1.48 45.96 -18.36
C LEU A 673 -0.72 45.77 -17.03
N LEU A 674 0.26 44.85 -17.02
CA LEU A 674 1.13 44.59 -15.87
C LEU A 674 2.04 45.78 -15.53
N ASN A 675 2.59 46.47 -16.54
CA ASN A 675 3.39 47.68 -16.28
C ASN A 675 2.53 48.82 -15.69
N SER A 676 1.27 48.96 -16.11
CA SER A 676 0.32 49.94 -15.54
C SER A 676 0.03 49.62 -14.07
N GLY A 677 -0.28 48.37 -13.74
CA GLY A 677 -0.47 47.94 -12.35
C GLY A 677 0.77 48.15 -11.45
N LEU A 678 1.98 48.07 -12.02
CA LEU A 678 3.25 48.39 -11.34
C LEU A 678 3.60 49.88 -11.30
N GLN A 679 2.79 50.76 -11.88
CA GLN A 679 2.93 52.22 -11.84
C GLN A 679 1.87 52.87 -10.95
N ASN A 680 0.62 52.41 -11.04
CA ASN A 680 -0.51 52.97 -10.31
C ASN A 680 -0.73 52.29 -8.95
N GLY A 681 -0.55 50.96 -8.86
CA GLY A 681 -0.71 50.18 -7.63
C GLY A 681 -2.16 49.84 -7.23
N ASP A 682 -3.12 50.13 -8.11
CA ASP A 682 -4.58 49.97 -7.96
C ASP A 682 -5.15 48.72 -8.66
N MET A 683 -4.45 48.21 -9.68
CA MET A 683 -4.88 47.10 -10.54
C MET A 683 -5.32 45.85 -9.73
N PRO A 684 -6.57 45.37 -9.91
CA PRO A 684 -7.09 44.20 -9.20
C PRO A 684 -6.19 42.96 -9.28
N GLU A 685 -5.95 42.33 -8.13
CA GLU A 685 -5.02 41.20 -8.00
C GLU A 685 -5.30 40.04 -8.95
N GLN A 686 -6.58 39.76 -9.22
CA GLN A 686 -7.01 38.71 -10.14
C GLN A 686 -6.63 39.03 -11.59
N ILE A 687 -6.66 40.30 -12.01
CA ILE A 687 -6.20 40.72 -13.34
C ILE A 687 -4.68 40.53 -13.44
N VAL A 688 -3.94 40.95 -12.41
CA VAL A 688 -2.48 40.75 -12.33
C VAL A 688 -2.11 39.27 -12.41
N ALA A 689 -2.77 38.40 -11.63
CA ALA A 689 -2.49 36.97 -11.60
C ALA A 689 -2.70 36.31 -12.98
N HIS A 690 -3.85 36.53 -13.62
CA HIS A 690 -4.13 35.94 -14.93
C HIS A 690 -3.30 36.55 -16.06
N ALA A 691 -2.88 37.81 -15.95
CA ALA A 691 -1.98 38.45 -16.91
C ALA A 691 -0.53 37.94 -16.78
N LEU A 692 -0.07 37.65 -15.56
CA LEU A 692 1.20 36.95 -15.31
C LEU A 692 1.16 35.55 -15.94
N GLN A 693 0.14 34.74 -15.64
CA GLN A 693 -0.07 33.41 -16.25
C GLN A 693 -0.09 33.49 -17.78
N CYS A 694 -0.91 34.36 -18.37
CA CYS A 694 -1.02 34.49 -19.83
C CYS A 694 0.32 34.91 -20.48
N THR A 695 1.08 35.81 -19.86
CA THR A 695 2.40 36.22 -20.36
C THR A 695 3.43 35.09 -20.26
N HIS A 696 3.35 34.26 -19.21
CA HIS A 696 4.16 33.05 -19.09
C HIS A 696 3.85 32.07 -20.23
N TYR A 697 2.57 31.80 -20.53
CA TYR A 697 2.19 30.95 -21.66
C TYR A 697 2.65 31.50 -23.02
N VAL A 698 2.58 32.82 -23.27
CA VAL A 698 3.18 33.42 -24.50
C VAL A 698 4.66 33.03 -24.62
N ILE A 699 5.42 33.16 -23.54
CA ILE A 699 6.86 32.89 -23.52
C ILE A 699 7.16 31.40 -23.75
N LEU A 700 6.34 30.48 -23.22
CA LEU A 700 6.51 29.05 -23.42
C LEU A 700 6.14 28.60 -24.85
N TRP A 701 5.03 29.07 -25.42
CA TRP A 701 4.71 28.77 -26.83
C TRP A 701 5.71 29.39 -27.82
N HIS A 702 6.20 30.60 -27.54
CA HIS A 702 7.33 31.17 -28.29
C HIS A 702 8.59 30.28 -28.19
N LEU A 703 8.88 29.70 -27.01
CA LEU A 703 10.03 28.80 -26.82
C LEU A 703 9.85 27.45 -27.56
N ALA A 704 8.67 26.84 -27.54
CA ALA A 704 8.39 25.59 -28.24
C ALA A 704 8.66 25.73 -29.74
N LYS A 705 8.01 26.72 -30.38
CA LYS A 705 8.20 27.07 -31.80
C LYS A 705 9.64 27.44 -32.17
N VAL A 706 10.39 28.05 -31.24
CA VAL A 706 11.83 28.33 -31.40
C VAL A 706 12.66 27.05 -31.35
N SER A 707 12.30 26.09 -30.50
CA SER A 707 13.01 24.84 -30.27
C SER A 707 12.89 23.85 -31.44
N GLU A 708 11.79 23.91 -32.20
CA GLU A 708 11.58 23.16 -33.44
C GLU A 708 12.57 23.52 -34.58
N GLY A 709 13.38 24.57 -34.41
CA GLY A 709 14.41 24.97 -35.38
C GLY A 709 13.89 25.69 -36.63
N SER A 710 12.61 26.06 -36.65
CA SER A 710 11.97 26.82 -37.74
C SER A 710 12.14 28.34 -37.62
N ALA A 711 12.49 28.83 -36.43
CA ALA A 711 12.49 30.26 -36.08
C ALA A 711 13.67 31.06 -36.64
N SER A 712 13.47 32.37 -36.80
CA SER A 712 14.49 33.31 -37.25
C SER A 712 15.40 33.79 -36.10
N LYS A 713 16.50 34.46 -36.47
CA LYS A 713 17.37 35.13 -35.49
C LYS A 713 16.69 36.29 -34.78
N ASP A 714 15.68 36.90 -35.41
CA ASP A 714 14.96 38.03 -34.82
C ASP A 714 13.95 37.55 -33.78
N ASP A 715 13.32 36.38 -34.00
CA ASP A 715 12.47 35.68 -33.01
C ASP A 715 13.27 35.32 -31.75
N MET A 716 14.49 34.78 -31.92
CA MET A 716 15.41 34.49 -30.81
C MET A 716 15.76 35.74 -29.98
N VAL A 717 15.94 36.89 -30.62
CA VAL A 717 16.24 38.16 -29.95
C VAL A 717 14.99 38.73 -29.28
N LEU A 718 13.82 38.58 -29.89
CA LEU A 718 12.53 38.95 -29.32
C LEU A 718 12.23 38.15 -28.06
N LEU A 719 12.31 36.82 -28.10
CA LEU A 719 12.07 35.93 -26.97
C LEU A 719 13.03 36.22 -25.81
N ARG A 720 14.34 36.35 -26.08
CA ARG A 720 15.36 36.78 -25.10
C ARG A 720 14.97 38.09 -24.40
N ARG A 721 14.39 39.05 -25.13
CA ARG A 721 13.95 40.35 -24.58
C ARG A 721 12.68 40.19 -23.75
N GLN A 722 11.72 39.39 -24.22
CA GLN A 722 10.46 39.10 -23.52
C GLN A 722 10.72 38.41 -22.18
N VAL A 723 11.51 37.32 -22.16
CA VAL A 723 11.92 36.60 -20.94
C VAL A 723 12.55 37.56 -19.91
N ARG A 724 13.55 38.35 -20.33
CA ARG A 724 14.26 39.26 -19.41
C ARG A 724 13.36 40.36 -18.83
N ALA A 725 12.47 40.92 -19.64
CA ALA A 725 11.51 41.92 -19.18
C ALA A 725 10.47 41.31 -18.24
N PHE A 726 10.02 40.09 -18.52
CA PHE A 726 9.03 39.38 -17.72
C PHE A 726 9.57 38.91 -16.38
N CYS A 727 10.76 38.29 -16.31
CA CYS A 727 11.36 37.87 -15.03
C CYS A 727 11.57 39.05 -14.08
N LEU A 728 12.00 40.22 -14.58
CA LEU A 728 12.11 41.45 -13.78
C LEU A 728 10.73 41.96 -13.32
N MET A 729 9.69 41.77 -14.11
CA MET A 729 8.32 42.13 -13.76
C MET A 729 7.76 41.21 -12.67
N CYS A 730 7.99 39.89 -12.76
CA CYS A 730 7.69 38.92 -11.70
C CYS A 730 8.42 39.25 -10.39
N GLN A 731 9.71 39.60 -10.44
CA GLN A 731 10.47 40.02 -9.25
C GLN A 731 9.86 41.27 -8.59
N ARG A 732 9.39 42.26 -9.36
CA ARG A 732 8.65 43.39 -8.81
C ARG A 732 7.32 42.98 -8.15
N TYR A 733 6.59 42.03 -8.73
CA TYR A 733 5.34 41.50 -8.17
C TYR A 733 5.51 40.54 -6.98
N LEU A 734 6.68 39.90 -6.82
CA LEU A 734 7.03 39.12 -5.63
C LEU A 734 7.03 39.99 -4.35
N ASN A 735 7.20 41.30 -4.52
CA ASN A 735 7.14 42.31 -3.46
C ASN A 735 5.73 42.97 -3.32
N SER A 736 4.68 42.37 -3.89
CA SER A 736 3.29 42.83 -3.77
C SER A 736 2.73 42.70 -2.34
N ILE A 737 1.63 43.41 -2.07
CA ILE A 737 0.85 43.30 -0.83
C ILE A 737 -0.09 42.09 -0.87
N SER A 738 -0.64 41.74 -2.04
CA SER A 738 -1.51 40.56 -2.21
C SER A 738 -0.69 39.27 -2.22
N THR A 739 -0.98 38.36 -1.28
CA THR A 739 -0.40 37.02 -1.22
C THR A 739 -0.64 36.23 -2.51
N VAL A 740 -1.83 36.36 -3.13
CA VAL A 740 -2.17 35.68 -4.40
C VAL A 740 -1.22 36.10 -5.52
N VAL A 741 -0.95 37.41 -5.62
CA VAL A 741 0.00 37.94 -6.62
C VAL A 741 1.44 37.50 -6.32
N LYS A 742 1.84 37.44 -5.04
CA LYS A 742 3.18 36.97 -4.64
C LYS A 742 3.37 35.48 -4.96
N GLU A 743 2.44 34.62 -4.57
CA GLU A 743 2.44 33.18 -4.88
C GLU A 743 2.48 32.95 -6.39
N GLN A 744 1.63 33.65 -7.15
CA GLN A 744 1.58 33.50 -8.61
C GLN A 744 2.87 33.96 -9.30
N ALA A 745 3.44 35.09 -8.86
CA ALA A 745 4.72 35.60 -9.38
C ALA A 745 5.89 34.69 -8.98
N PHE A 746 5.87 34.13 -7.77
CA PHE A 746 6.90 33.22 -7.26
C PHE A 746 6.97 31.92 -8.08
N THR A 747 5.84 31.24 -8.28
CA THR A 747 5.78 29.97 -9.01
C THR A 747 6.26 30.14 -10.45
N ILE A 748 5.67 31.11 -11.17
CA ILE A 748 6.07 31.46 -12.56
C ILE A 748 7.56 31.81 -12.65
N LEU A 749 8.12 32.49 -11.64
CA LEU A 749 9.53 32.87 -11.64
C LEU A 749 10.44 31.68 -11.34
N CYS A 750 10.02 30.72 -10.51
CA CYS A 750 10.74 29.45 -10.34
C CYS A 750 10.74 28.63 -11.64
N ASP A 751 9.59 28.48 -12.29
CA ASP A 751 9.47 27.72 -13.53
C ASP A 751 10.25 28.38 -14.67
N ALA A 752 10.14 29.70 -14.83
CA ALA A 752 10.94 30.45 -15.81
C ALA A 752 12.45 30.37 -15.53
N LEU A 753 12.88 30.43 -14.26
CA LEU A 753 14.28 30.25 -13.89
C LEU A 753 14.78 28.84 -14.21
N LEU A 754 13.96 27.80 -14.01
CA LEU A 754 14.31 26.41 -14.31
C LEU A 754 14.38 26.15 -15.82
N ILE A 755 13.35 26.57 -16.57
CA ILE A 755 13.20 26.38 -18.01
C ILE A 755 14.29 27.14 -18.78
N PHE A 756 14.54 28.41 -18.44
CA PHE A 756 15.58 29.24 -19.05
C PHE A 756 16.95 29.12 -18.34
N SER A 757 17.15 28.12 -17.49
CA SER A 757 18.47 27.82 -16.91
C SER A 757 19.47 27.33 -17.97
N TYR A 758 20.72 27.10 -17.57
CA TYR A 758 21.74 26.47 -18.41
C TYR A 758 21.33 25.05 -18.90
N GLN A 759 20.34 24.40 -18.26
CA GLN A 759 19.81 23.10 -18.68
C GLN A 759 19.06 23.17 -20.02
N ILE A 760 18.62 24.36 -20.48
CA ILE A 760 17.96 24.52 -21.79
C ILE A 760 18.87 24.06 -22.95
N VAL A 761 20.19 24.25 -22.78
CA VAL A 761 21.27 23.88 -23.71
C VAL A 761 21.62 22.38 -23.67
N ALA A 762 21.19 21.67 -22.63
CA ALA A 762 21.46 20.25 -22.47
C ALA A 762 20.90 19.41 -23.64
N SER A 763 21.42 18.19 -23.78
CA SER A 763 21.03 17.25 -24.86
C SER A 763 21.25 17.77 -26.29
N GLY A 764 22.15 18.75 -26.48
CA GLY A 764 22.59 19.21 -27.81
C GLY A 764 21.88 20.46 -28.33
N ARG A 765 21.08 21.15 -27.50
CA ARG A 765 20.35 22.37 -27.89
C ARG A 765 21.21 23.65 -27.79
N GLU A 766 22.43 23.60 -28.32
CA GLU A 766 23.41 24.72 -28.30
C GLU A 766 22.85 26.01 -28.92
N ALA A 767 21.95 25.91 -29.90
CA ALA A 767 21.26 27.06 -30.49
C ALA A 767 20.41 27.87 -29.49
N LEU A 768 20.04 27.30 -28.34
CA LEU A 768 19.25 27.94 -27.28
C LEU A 768 20.11 28.63 -26.20
N GLU A 769 21.45 28.52 -26.25
CA GLU A 769 22.36 29.26 -25.36
C GLU A 769 22.00 30.76 -25.24
N PRO A 770 21.57 31.47 -26.32
CA PRO A 770 21.19 32.88 -26.18
C PRO A 770 20.03 33.13 -25.21
N LEU A 771 19.15 32.17 -24.98
CA LEU A 771 17.97 32.34 -24.11
C LEU A 771 18.29 32.16 -22.63
N VAL A 772 19.48 31.66 -22.27
CA VAL A 772 19.86 31.40 -20.87
C VAL A 772 19.72 32.66 -20.02
N PHE A 773 18.93 32.53 -18.97
CA PHE A 773 18.75 33.50 -17.89
C PHE A 773 19.44 32.97 -16.64
N SER A 774 19.99 33.87 -15.82
CA SER A 774 20.65 33.50 -14.57
C SER A 774 20.13 34.41 -13.47
N SER A 775 19.72 33.81 -12.35
CA SER A 775 19.31 34.56 -11.17
C SER A 775 20.49 35.33 -10.58
N ASP A 776 20.28 36.60 -10.21
CA ASP A 776 21.28 37.36 -9.47
C ASP A 776 21.13 37.16 -7.95
N ALA A 777 22.08 37.69 -7.18
CA ALA A 777 22.08 37.53 -5.73
C ALA A 777 20.91 38.24 -5.02
N SER A 778 20.26 39.24 -5.64
CA SER A 778 19.05 39.86 -5.09
C SER A 778 17.88 38.90 -5.25
N LEU A 779 17.66 38.44 -6.49
CA LEU A 779 16.57 37.53 -6.81
C LEU A 779 16.66 36.21 -6.04
N GLN A 780 17.85 35.64 -5.87
CA GLN A 780 18.04 34.44 -5.04
C GLN A 780 17.68 34.66 -3.56
N SER A 781 17.94 35.86 -3.03
CA SER A 781 17.56 36.23 -1.66
C SER A 781 16.07 36.53 -1.52
N GLU A 782 15.46 37.22 -2.49
CA GLU A 782 14.01 37.52 -2.50
C GLU A 782 13.18 36.23 -2.58
N LEU A 783 13.58 35.27 -3.43
CA LEU A 783 12.93 33.95 -3.52
C LEU A 783 13.12 33.12 -2.23
N LEU A 784 14.29 33.18 -1.58
CA LEU A 784 14.51 32.49 -0.31
C LEU A 784 13.69 33.11 0.83
N ASN A 785 13.62 34.45 0.90
CA ASN A 785 12.81 35.16 1.89
C ASN A 785 11.32 34.81 1.74
N PHE A 786 10.80 34.76 0.50
CA PHE A 786 9.43 34.31 0.27
C PHE A 786 9.15 32.91 0.83
N ILE A 787 10.07 31.95 0.66
CA ILE A 787 9.95 30.61 1.25
C ILE A 787 9.96 30.66 2.79
N LEU A 788 10.82 31.48 3.39
CA LEU A 788 10.85 31.65 4.85
C LEU A 788 9.55 32.26 5.39
N ASP A 789 9.02 33.29 4.72
CA ASP A 789 7.83 34.03 5.15
C ASP A 789 6.50 33.28 4.89
N HIS A 790 6.40 32.50 3.81
CA HIS A 790 5.13 31.89 3.35
C HIS A 790 5.05 30.35 3.55
N VAL A 791 6.17 29.62 3.65
CA VAL A 791 6.16 28.16 3.85
C VAL A 791 6.39 27.78 5.31
N PHE A 792 7.42 28.34 5.95
CA PHE A 792 7.88 27.94 7.30
C PHE A 792 7.19 28.72 8.43
N VAL A 793 5.87 28.80 8.35
CA VAL A 793 4.99 29.47 9.32
C VAL A 793 4.49 28.45 10.35
N ASP A 794 4.57 28.80 11.65
CA ASP A 794 3.94 28.02 12.72
C ASP A 794 2.42 28.06 12.57
N GLN A 795 1.74 26.93 12.80
CA GLN A 795 0.29 26.83 12.68
C GLN A 795 -0.35 27.04 14.06
N ASP A 796 -1.28 28.00 14.18
CA ASP A 796 -2.03 28.22 15.43
C ASP A 796 -2.91 27.00 15.76
N GLU A 797 -2.55 26.25 16.81
CA GLU A 797 -3.32 25.08 17.28
C GLU A 797 -4.76 25.46 17.71
N ASP A 798 -5.00 26.73 18.05
CA ASP A 798 -6.31 27.26 18.46
C ASP A 798 -7.31 27.47 17.30
N SER A 799 -6.89 27.26 16.03
CA SER A 799 -7.74 27.34 14.81
C SER A 799 -8.74 26.17 14.68
N SER A 800 -9.41 25.83 15.77
CA SER A 800 -10.31 24.68 15.95
C SER A 800 -11.64 24.72 15.17
N THR A 801 -11.84 25.74 14.32
CA THR A 801 -13.01 25.90 13.44
C THR A 801 -12.75 25.55 11.98
N ASP A 802 -11.50 25.52 11.54
CA ASP A 802 -11.16 25.26 10.13
C ASP A 802 -11.05 23.75 9.87
N ASP A 803 -11.67 23.31 8.77
CA ASP A 803 -11.77 21.91 8.37
C ASP A 803 -10.40 21.25 8.10
N GLU A 804 -10.29 19.94 8.33
CA GLU A 804 -9.06 19.19 8.00
C GLU A 804 -8.79 19.19 6.49
N ALA A 805 -9.84 19.23 5.65
CA ALA A 805 -9.69 19.37 4.19
C ALA A 805 -8.95 20.67 3.81
N ASN A 806 -9.40 21.81 4.31
CA ASN A 806 -8.80 23.13 4.04
C ASN A 806 -7.34 23.20 4.55
N LYS A 807 -7.06 22.58 5.70
CA LYS A 807 -5.70 22.49 6.26
C LYS A 807 -4.78 21.59 5.42
N ILE A 808 -5.31 20.56 4.78
CA ILE A 808 -4.58 19.71 3.83
C ILE A 808 -4.31 20.46 2.51
N GLU A 809 -5.28 21.22 1.99
CA GLU A 809 -5.11 22.02 0.75
C GLU A 809 -4.07 23.13 0.94
N ALA A 810 -4.17 23.92 2.02
CA ALA A 810 -3.19 24.94 2.38
C ALA A 810 -1.79 24.37 2.71
N LEU A 811 -1.70 23.13 3.17
CA LEU A 811 -0.43 22.40 3.27
C LEU A 811 0.08 21.97 1.89
N HIS A 812 -0.77 21.44 1.01
CA HIS A 812 -0.38 21.03 -0.34
C HIS A 812 0.17 22.22 -1.16
N ARG A 813 -0.49 23.38 -1.07
CA ARG A 813 -0.04 24.63 -1.70
C ARG A 813 1.37 25.03 -1.24
N ARG A 814 1.61 25.07 0.07
CA ARG A 814 2.95 25.37 0.65
C ARG A 814 4.00 24.32 0.30
N ARG A 815 3.62 23.04 0.18
CA ARG A 815 4.52 21.97 -0.30
C ARG A 815 4.93 22.17 -1.77
N ASN A 816 4.03 22.62 -2.64
CA ASN A 816 4.37 22.93 -4.03
C ASN A 816 5.36 24.11 -4.12
N LEU A 817 5.09 25.21 -3.38
CA LEU A 817 6.00 26.37 -3.31
C LEU A 817 7.42 25.95 -2.85
N LEU A 818 7.52 25.13 -1.79
CA LEU A 818 8.81 24.59 -1.34
C LEU A 818 9.48 23.71 -2.38
N ALA A 819 8.73 22.82 -3.04
CA ALA A 819 9.25 21.96 -4.10
C ALA A 819 9.79 22.78 -5.28
N ALA A 820 9.11 23.86 -5.68
CA ALA A 820 9.56 24.77 -6.74
C ALA A 820 10.94 25.38 -6.44
N PHE A 821 11.17 25.90 -5.22
CA PHE A 821 12.49 26.40 -4.84
C PHE A 821 13.54 25.29 -4.69
N CYS A 822 13.15 24.13 -4.16
CA CYS A 822 14.03 22.97 -4.05
C CYS A 822 14.48 22.43 -5.42
N LYS A 823 13.61 22.47 -6.45
CA LYS A 823 13.97 22.21 -7.87
C LYS A 823 15.12 23.14 -8.29
N LEU A 824 15.05 24.44 -8.00
CA LEU A 824 16.13 25.39 -8.35
C LEU A 824 17.48 25.06 -7.69
N ILE A 825 17.49 24.56 -6.45
CA ILE A 825 18.71 24.14 -5.75
C ILE A 825 19.32 22.91 -6.43
N ILE A 826 18.53 21.86 -6.68
CA ILE A 826 19.04 20.58 -7.22
C ILE A 826 19.39 20.67 -8.71
N TYR A 827 18.82 21.60 -9.46
CA TYR A 827 19.25 21.92 -10.82
C TYR A 827 20.31 23.04 -10.88
N ASN A 828 20.86 23.46 -9.74
CA ASN A 828 21.94 24.45 -9.61
C ASN A 828 21.64 25.79 -10.33
N VAL A 829 20.37 26.22 -10.26
CA VAL A 829 19.85 27.48 -10.79
C VAL A 829 19.96 28.61 -9.75
N VAL A 830 20.02 28.24 -8.46
CA VAL A 830 20.41 29.09 -7.34
C VAL A 830 21.57 28.46 -6.60
N GLU A 831 22.37 29.25 -5.87
CA GLU A 831 23.53 28.72 -5.14
C GLU A 831 23.10 27.76 -4.04
N MET A 832 23.63 26.53 -4.03
CA MET A 832 23.26 25.49 -3.05
C MET A 832 23.46 25.88 -1.56
N LYS A 833 24.15 26.99 -1.26
CA LYS A 833 24.20 27.59 0.09
C LYS A 833 22.81 28.01 0.61
N THR A 834 21.87 28.40 -0.26
CA THR A 834 20.50 28.79 0.14
C THR A 834 19.72 27.63 0.75
N GLY A 835 20.10 26.40 0.43
CA GLY A 835 19.59 25.20 1.08
C GLY A 835 19.88 25.14 2.58
N ALA A 836 20.81 25.94 3.13
CA ALA A 836 21.12 25.93 4.55
C ALA A 836 19.90 26.32 5.41
N ASP A 837 19.20 27.38 5.01
CA ASP A 837 18.00 27.90 5.67
C ASP A 837 16.76 27.02 5.51
N ILE A 838 16.81 26.05 4.60
CA ILE A 838 15.78 25.01 4.39
C ILE A 838 16.12 23.74 5.17
N PHE A 839 17.37 23.26 5.09
CA PHE A 839 17.79 22.02 5.75
C PHE A 839 17.72 22.17 7.28
N LYS A 840 17.93 23.38 7.84
CA LYS A 840 17.75 23.64 9.28
C LYS A 840 16.32 23.35 9.77
N GLN A 841 15.32 23.47 8.89
CA GLN A 841 13.90 23.24 9.20
C GLN A 841 13.48 21.76 9.23
N TYR A 842 14.36 20.84 8.80
CA TYR A 842 14.06 19.40 8.59
C TYR A 842 13.41 18.71 9.80
N MET A 843 13.75 19.10 11.03
CA MET A 843 13.13 18.55 12.24
C MET A 843 11.89 19.32 12.72
N ARG A 844 11.86 20.65 12.59
CA ARG A 844 10.73 21.49 13.04
C ARG A 844 9.47 21.17 12.24
N TYR A 845 9.61 21.06 10.92
CA TYR A 845 8.50 20.81 10.00
C TYR A 845 8.56 19.40 9.37
N TYR A 846 9.01 18.40 10.15
CA TYR A 846 9.24 17.04 9.63
C TYR A 846 7.97 16.37 9.03
N ASN A 847 6.80 16.61 9.63
CA ASN A 847 5.54 16.02 9.17
C ASN A 847 5.03 16.62 7.85
N ASP A 848 5.30 17.91 7.65
CA ASP A 848 4.77 18.73 6.57
C ASP A 848 5.70 18.75 5.35
N TYR A 849 7.01 18.93 5.60
CA TYR A 849 8.04 19.17 4.60
C TYR A 849 9.22 18.20 4.66
N GLY A 850 9.25 17.28 5.64
CA GLY A 850 10.43 16.44 5.92
C GLY A 850 10.87 15.53 4.77
N ASP A 851 9.95 15.09 3.92
CA ASP A 851 10.28 14.31 2.71
C ASP A 851 10.90 15.20 1.61
N ILE A 852 10.30 16.35 1.31
CA ILE A 852 10.82 17.32 0.34
C ILE A 852 12.24 17.76 0.73
N ILE A 853 12.45 18.12 1.99
CA ILE A 853 13.76 18.54 2.51
C ILE A 853 14.76 17.38 2.47
N LYS A 854 14.35 16.15 2.83
CA LYS A 854 15.20 14.95 2.79
C LYS A 854 15.67 14.61 1.37
N GLU A 855 14.80 14.63 0.38
CA GLU A 855 15.20 14.32 -0.99
C GLU A 855 16.01 15.46 -1.62
N THR A 856 15.72 16.72 -1.29
CA THR A 856 16.58 17.87 -1.65
C THR A 856 18.01 17.67 -1.11
N MET A 857 18.18 17.30 0.17
CA MET A 857 19.49 16.93 0.74
C MET A 857 20.11 15.69 0.06
N SER A 858 19.28 14.75 -0.41
CA SER A 858 19.72 13.54 -1.12
C SER A 858 20.29 13.86 -2.50
N LYS A 859 19.56 14.60 -3.34
CA LYS A 859 19.99 15.05 -4.67
C LYS A 859 21.20 15.98 -4.56
N ALA A 860 21.18 16.96 -3.65
CA ALA A 860 22.32 17.85 -3.36
C ALA A 860 23.62 17.07 -3.11
N ARG A 861 23.56 16.01 -2.29
CA ARG A 861 24.69 15.12 -1.99
C ARG A 861 25.10 14.21 -3.16
N GLN A 862 24.20 13.93 -4.11
CA GLN A 862 24.52 13.20 -5.33
C GLN A 862 25.26 14.10 -6.34
N ILE A 863 24.93 15.39 -6.39
CA ILE A 863 25.53 16.41 -7.27
C ILE A 863 26.91 16.82 -6.75
N ASP A 864 27.00 17.36 -5.54
CA ASP A 864 28.26 17.70 -4.87
C ASP A 864 28.19 17.37 -3.39
N LYS A 865 28.89 16.29 -3.02
CA LYS A 865 29.01 15.83 -1.63
C LYS A 865 29.68 16.84 -0.71
N ILE A 866 30.72 17.55 -1.20
CA ILE A 866 31.53 18.46 -0.39
C ILE A 866 30.73 19.74 -0.13
N GLN A 867 30.17 20.36 -1.17
CA GLN A 867 29.36 21.55 -1.01
C GLN A 867 28.02 21.26 -0.29
N CYS A 868 27.44 20.07 -0.46
CA CYS A 868 26.30 19.63 0.36
C CYS A 868 26.69 19.54 1.85
N ALA A 869 27.84 18.96 2.18
CA ALA A 869 28.33 18.90 3.57
C ALA A 869 28.65 20.30 4.15
N LYS A 870 29.13 21.24 3.33
CA LYS A 870 29.27 22.66 3.70
C LYS A 870 27.91 23.32 4.00
N THR A 871 26.89 23.02 3.19
CA THR A 871 25.53 23.53 3.40
C THR A 871 24.90 22.95 4.69
N LEU A 872 25.08 21.66 4.94
CA LEU A 872 24.58 20.99 6.15
C LEU A 872 25.22 21.53 7.44
N ILE A 873 26.51 21.86 7.44
CA ILE A 873 27.14 22.47 8.61
C ILE A 873 26.74 23.95 8.76
N LEU A 874 26.53 24.68 7.65
CA LEU A 874 26.01 26.04 7.67
C LEU A 874 24.60 26.11 8.31
N SER A 875 23.70 25.16 8.03
CA SER A 875 22.40 25.04 8.72
C SER A 875 22.53 24.95 10.24
N LEU A 876 23.48 24.14 10.71
CA LEU A 876 23.73 23.97 12.14
C LEU A 876 24.37 25.22 12.76
N GLN A 877 25.23 25.92 12.02
CA GLN A 877 25.81 27.21 12.43
C GLN A 877 24.73 28.30 12.52
N GLN A 878 23.78 28.35 11.58
CA GLN A 878 22.64 29.26 11.60
C GLN A 878 21.78 29.04 12.86
N LEU A 879 21.31 27.81 13.10
CA LEU A 879 20.53 27.46 14.30
C LEU A 879 21.29 27.78 15.61
N PHE A 880 22.60 27.56 15.63
CA PHE A 880 23.42 27.87 16.81
C PHE A 880 23.54 29.38 17.05
N ASN A 881 23.61 30.21 16.00
CA ASN A 881 23.58 31.67 16.11
C ASN A 881 22.19 32.19 16.49
N GLU A 882 21.11 31.59 15.97
CA GLU A 882 19.72 31.89 16.33
C GLU A 882 19.50 31.63 17.84
N MET A 883 19.88 30.43 18.31
CA MET A 883 19.86 30.07 19.74
C MET A 883 20.73 31.01 20.61
N LEU A 884 21.89 31.44 20.13
CA LEU A 884 22.74 32.43 20.83
C LEU A 884 22.12 33.83 20.88
N SER A 885 21.29 34.20 19.90
CA SER A 885 20.53 35.46 19.92
C SER A 885 19.44 35.44 20.99
N ASP A 886 18.72 34.32 21.10
CA ASP A 886 17.58 34.19 22.01
C ASP A 886 17.98 33.91 23.46
N LEU A 887 19.00 33.07 23.68
CA LEU A 887 19.43 32.62 25.01
C LEU A 887 20.72 33.30 25.52
N GLY A 888 21.44 34.01 24.64
CA GLY A 888 22.72 34.64 24.96
C GLY A 888 23.89 33.66 25.09
N CYS A 889 25.09 34.20 25.34
CA CYS A 889 26.36 33.46 25.33
C CYS A 889 26.59 32.50 26.51
N ASN A 890 25.75 32.53 27.55
CA ASN A 890 25.86 31.67 28.75
C ASN A 890 24.67 30.71 28.87
N PHE A 891 24.21 30.15 27.75
CA PHE A 891 23.13 29.16 27.72
C PHE A 891 23.56 27.81 28.34
N ASP A 892 22.60 27.05 28.87
CA ASP A 892 22.86 25.69 29.33
C ASP A 892 22.78 24.69 28.16
N ARG A 893 23.80 23.82 28.04
CA ARG A 893 23.86 22.73 27.05
C ARG A 893 22.83 21.61 27.31
N SER A 894 22.15 21.59 28.46
CA SER A 894 21.00 20.70 28.69
C SER A 894 19.67 21.22 28.09
N THR A 895 19.63 22.46 27.58
CA THR A 895 18.41 23.04 27.00
C THR A 895 17.88 22.25 25.80
N SER A 896 16.55 22.24 25.66
CA SER A 896 15.84 21.61 24.53
C SER A 896 16.28 22.17 23.17
N ALA A 897 16.57 23.47 23.08
CA ALA A 897 17.09 24.11 21.88
C ALA A 897 18.44 23.50 21.45
N PHE A 898 19.44 23.49 22.33
CA PHE A 898 20.75 22.93 22.03
C PHE A 898 20.69 21.42 21.73
N CYS A 899 19.89 20.68 22.52
CA CYS A 899 19.68 19.24 22.29
C CYS A 899 18.98 18.96 20.95
N GLY A 900 18.06 19.82 20.51
CA GLY A 900 17.41 19.73 19.19
C GLY A 900 18.39 19.92 18.04
N ILE A 901 19.28 20.92 18.11
CA ILE A 901 20.34 21.13 17.11
C ILE A 901 21.29 19.93 17.08
N LYS A 902 21.61 19.35 18.24
CA LYS A 902 22.46 18.16 18.34
C LYS A 902 21.81 16.90 17.75
N GLU A 903 20.52 16.67 18.00
CA GLU A 903 19.77 15.58 17.37
C GLU A 903 19.64 15.77 15.84
N LEU A 904 19.48 17.01 15.36
CA LEU A 904 19.51 17.32 13.93
C LEU A 904 20.89 16.99 13.32
N ALA A 905 21.98 17.35 13.99
CA ALA A 905 23.33 16.98 13.58
C ALA A 905 23.56 15.46 13.54
N ARG A 906 23.04 14.72 14.53
CA ARG A 906 23.05 13.24 14.51
C ARG A 906 22.28 12.69 13.30
N ARG A 907 21.11 13.25 12.96
CA ARG A 907 20.35 12.86 11.75
C ARG A 907 21.10 13.18 10.46
N PHE A 908 21.73 14.35 10.36
CA PHE A 908 22.59 14.71 9.22
C PHE A 908 23.79 13.76 9.09
N SER A 909 24.43 13.38 10.20
CA SER A 909 25.54 12.41 10.23
C SER A 909 25.15 11.06 9.61
N LEU A 910 23.92 10.58 9.83
CA LEU A 910 23.42 9.35 9.21
C LEU A 910 23.31 9.44 7.67
N THR A 911 23.10 10.62 7.08
CA THR A 911 22.92 10.79 5.62
C THR A 911 24.15 10.44 4.79
N PHE A 912 25.34 10.42 5.41
CA PHE A 912 26.60 10.00 4.76
C PHE A 912 26.73 8.47 4.61
N GLY A 913 25.79 7.69 5.14
CA GLY A 913 25.71 6.23 4.95
C GLY A 913 26.76 5.43 5.73
N LEU A 914 27.10 4.25 5.21
CA LEU A 914 28.11 3.33 5.76
C LEU A 914 29.43 3.33 4.95
N ASP A 915 29.37 3.71 3.66
CA ASP A 915 30.56 3.78 2.79
C ASP A 915 31.36 5.07 3.06
N GLN A 916 32.17 5.01 4.12
CA GLN A 916 33.03 6.11 4.55
C GLN A 916 34.04 6.53 3.47
N LEU A 917 34.45 5.62 2.57
CA LEU A 917 35.38 5.95 1.48
C LEU A 917 34.75 6.90 0.46
N LYS A 918 33.47 6.69 0.11
CA LYS A 918 32.73 7.56 -0.82
C LYS A 918 32.35 8.93 -0.26
N THR A 919 32.48 9.17 1.05
CA THR A 919 32.09 10.43 1.73
C THR A 919 33.23 11.10 2.50
N ARG A 920 34.40 10.45 2.60
CA ARG A 920 35.64 10.88 3.26
C ARG A 920 35.92 12.38 3.22
N GLU A 921 36.06 12.94 2.01
CA GLU A 921 36.50 14.33 1.82
C GLU A 921 35.43 15.34 2.25
N ALA A 922 34.16 15.02 2.03
CA ALA A 922 33.03 15.84 2.44
C ALA A 922 32.92 15.93 3.97
N ILE A 923 33.04 14.80 4.67
CA ILE A 923 33.05 14.74 6.13
C ILE A 923 34.29 15.46 6.69
N ALA A 924 35.47 15.23 6.10
CA ALA A 924 36.70 15.91 6.49
C ALA A 924 36.66 17.43 6.25
N MET A 925 35.86 17.92 5.29
CA MET A 925 35.62 19.34 5.07
C MET A 925 34.61 19.91 6.07
N LEU A 926 33.50 19.23 6.32
CA LEU A 926 32.51 19.57 7.36
C LEU A 926 33.17 19.77 8.73
N HIS A 927 34.14 18.92 9.08
CA HIS A 927 34.90 19.07 10.32
C HIS A 927 35.87 20.27 10.33
N LYS A 928 36.36 20.75 9.19
CA LYS A 928 37.19 21.97 9.13
C LYS A 928 36.33 23.21 9.31
N ASP A 929 35.29 23.35 8.50
CA ASP A 929 34.34 24.46 8.56
C ASP A 929 33.71 24.58 9.96
N GLY A 930 33.38 23.45 10.60
CA GLY A 930 32.88 23.42 11.99
C GLY A 930 33.93 23.79 13.05
N ILE A 931 35.20 23.45 12.86
CA ILE A 931 36.30 23.91 13.73
C ILE A 931 36.51 25.42 13.55
N GLU A 932 36.59 25.90 12.32
CA GLU A 932 36.76 27.32 12.00
C GLU A 932 35.65 28.17 12.61
N PHE A 933 34.40 27.71 12.54
CA PHE A 933 33.27 28.38 13.21
C PHE A 933 33.38 28.39 14.75
N ALA A 934 33.80 27.28 15.37
CA ALA A 934 33.92 27.16 16.82
C ALA A 934 35.00 28.09 17.44
N PHE A 935 36.01 28.48 16.65
CA PHE A 935 37.08 29.40 17.05
C PHE A 935 37.02 30.77 16.35
N LYS A 936 35.96 31.07 15.59
CA LYS A 936 35.80 32.30 14.80
C LYS A 936 35.81 33.56 15.67
N GLU A 937 35.01 33.55 16.74
CA GLU A 937 34.83 34.70 17.62
C GLU A 937 35.58 34.48 18.94
N PRO A 938 36.33 35.48 19.45
CA PRO A 938 37.11 35.37 20.69
C PRO A 938 36.21 35.24 21.92
N SER A 939 36.80 34.97 23.09
CA SER A 939 36.03 34.82 24.32
C SER A 939 35.38 36.14 24.75
N PRO A 940 34.06 36.18 25.02
CA PRO A 940 33.40 37.34 25.60
C PRO A 940 33.82 37.59 27.07
N GLN A 941 34.55 36.66 27.69
CA GLN A 941 35.04 36.72 29.07
C GLN A 941 36.50 37.24 29.16
N GLY A 942 37.15 37.55 28.03
CA GLY A 942 38.52 38.06 27.96
C GLY A 942 39.59 36.99 27.69
N GLU A 943 40.87 37.39 27.72
CA GLU A 943 42.00 36.49 27.43
C GLU A 943 42.04 35.31 28.41
N GLY A 944 42.00 34.09 27.86
CA GLY A 944 42.01 32.83 28.63
C GLY A 944 40.64 32.20 28.88
N GLY A 945 39.53 32.90 28.59
CA GLY A 945 38.18 32.34 28.60
C GLY A 945 37.87 31.45 27.38
N PRO A 946 36.77 30.68 27.40
CA PRO A 946 36.34 29.88 26.26
C PRO A 946 35.87 30.77 25.09
N PRO A 947 36.23 30.46 23.83
CA PRO A 947 35.66 31.11 22.64
C PRO A 947 34.13 31.07 22.62
N LEU A 948 33.49 32.10 22.05
CA LEU A 948 32.03 32.23 22.04
C LEU A 948 31.32 30.97 21.51
N ASN A 949 31.86 30.39 20.43
CA ASN A 949 31.25 29.28 19.71
C ASN A 949 31.76 27.89 20.16
N LEU A 950 32.51 27.79 21.27
CA LEU A 950 33.18 26.54 21.66
C LEU A 950 32.21 25.36 21.85
N ALA A 951 30.99 25.62 22.32
CA ALA A 951 29.93 24.62 22.49
C ALA A 951 29.49 23.95 21.18
N PHE A 952 29.73 24.56 20.02
CA PHE A 952 29.45 23.96 18.71
C PHE A 952 30.23 22.66 18.48
N LEU A 953 31.35 22.43 19.18
CA LEU A 953 32.13 21.20 19.09
C LEU A 953 31.37 19.97 19.63
N ASP A 954 30.44 20.13 20.57
CA ASP A 954 29.56 19.03 21.02
C ASP A 954 28.56 18.62 19.91
N ILE A 955 28.09 19.57 19.10
CA ILE A 955 27.24 19.31 17.92
C ILE A 955 28.07 18.64 16.81
N LEU A 956 29.28 19.17 16.56
CA LEU A 956 30.22 18.63 15.57
C LEU A 956 30.71 17.21 15.91
N SER A 957 30.66 16.81 17.19
CA SER A 957 31.05 15.46 17.64
C SER A 957 30.20 14.34 17.03
N GLU A 958 28.93 14.58 16.70
CA GLU A 958 28.02 13.60 16.10
C GLU A 958 28.48 13.10 14.71
N PHE A 959 29.27 13.91 13.99
CA PHE A 959 29.86 13.54 12.69
C PHE A 959 31.18 12.76 12.84
N SER A 960 31.85 12.84 13.99
CA SER A 960 33.18 12.25 14.19
C SER A 960 33.20 10.71 14.16
N SER A 961 32.03 10.08 14.27
CA SER A 961 31.80 8.64 14.06
C SER A 961 31.93 8.21 12.58
N LYS A 962 31.78 9.14 11.64
CA LYS A 962 31.84 8.89 10.18
C LYS A 962 33.22 9.15 9.57
N LEU A 963 34.13 9.81 10.30
CA LEU A 963 35.53 9.97 9.89
C LEU A 963 36.28 8.62 9.95
N LEU A 964 37.02 8.28 8.88
CA LEU A 964 37.98 7.18 8.94
C LEU A 964 39.11 7.49 9.94
N ARG A 965 39.69 6.44 10.52
CA ARG A 965 40.80 6.49 11.49
C ARG A 965 42.02 7.31 11.02
N GLN A 966 42.27 7.39 9.71
CA GLN A 966 43.30 8.26 9.14
C GLN A 966 42.91 9.74 9.23
N ASP A 967 41.68 10.08 8.84
CA ASP A 967 41.22 11.46 8.76
C ASP A 967 40.91 12.06 10.13
N LYS A 968 40.53 11.22 11.11
CA LYS A 968 40.52 11.63 12.53
C LYS A 968 41.86 12.26 12.97
N LYS A 969 43.01 11.70 12.55
CA LYS A 969 44.33 12.28 12.83
C LYS A 969 44.54 13.59 12.07
N THR A 970 44.13 13.68 10.80
CA THR A 970 44.19 14.91 9.99
C THR A 970 43.34 16.03 10.57
N VAL A 971 42.12 15.74 11.01
CA VAL A 971 41.20 16.70 11.66
C VAL A 971 41.72 17.11 13.04
N HIS A 972 42.31 16.19 13.82
CA HIS A 972 42.95 16.55 15.09
C HIS A 972 44.15 17.49 14.89
N LEU A 973 45.02 17.23 13.89
CA LEU A 973 46.12 18.13 13.50
C LEU A 973 45.64 19.46 12.91
N TYR A 974 44.37 19.55 12.48
CA TYR A 974 43.74 20.81 12.08
C TYR A 974 43.25 21.58 13.31
N LEU A 975 42.58 20.90 14.25
CA LEU A 975 42.14 21.44 15.54
C LEU A 975 43.31 22.04 16.34
N GLU A 976 44.47 21.37 16.35
CA GLU A 976 45.71 21.83 17.01
C GLU A 976 46.28 23.15 16.47
N ARG A 977 45.74 23.70 15.37
CA ARG A 977 46.09 25.04 14.87
C ARG A 977 45.32 26.17 15.56
N PHE A 978 44.17 25.85 16.15
CA PHE A 978 43.26 26.82 16.78
C PHE A 978 43.29 26.75 18.31
N MET A 979 43.48 25.55 18.89
CA MET A 979 43.64 25.39 20.35
C MET A 979 45.05 25.74 20.81
N THR A 980 45.17 26.59 21.83
CA THR A 980 46.47 26.84 22.50
C THR A 980 46.81 25.74 23.51
N PHE A 981 48.08 25.67 23.91
CA PHE A 981 48.54 24.76 24.96
C PHE A 981 47.81 24.98 26.30
N GLN A 982 47.41 26.22 26.62
CA GLN A 982 46.63 26.53 27.82
C GLN A 982 45.21 25.94 27.71
N MET A 983 44.53 26.13 26.57
CA MET A 983 43.19 25.58 26.31
C MET A 983 43.17 24.04 26.42
N ALA A 984 44.24 23.38 25.98
CA ALA A 984 44.41 21.92 26.09
C ALA A 984 44.49 21.40 27.54
N LEU A 985 44.86 22.26 28.49
CA LEU A 985 45.03 21.94 29.91
C LEU A 985 43.77 22.26 30.76
N GLN A 986 42.85 23.10 30.28
CA GLN A 986 41.63 23.45 31.01
C GLN A 986 40.72 22.23 31.24
N ARG A 987 40.02 22.20 32.38
CA ARG A 987 39.18 21.06 32.79
C ARG A 987 37.79 21.45 33.34
N ASP A 988 37.47 22.74 33.36
CA ASP A 988 36.16 23.23 33.81
C ASP A 988 35.06 22.86 32.80
N ASP A 989 33.81 22.78 33.26
CA ASP A 989 32.68 22.27 32.44
C ASP A 989 32.40 23.09 31.17
N CYS A 990 32.82 24.36 31.12
CA CYS A 990 32.74 25.20 29.92
C CYS A 990 33.72 24.78 28.81
N TRP A 991 34.79 24.05 29.14
CA TRP A 991 35.75 23.49 28.19
C TRP A 991 35.42 22.04 27.78
N LEU A 992 34.42 21.42 28.41
CA LEU A 992 34.00 20.05 28.10
C LEU A 992 33.72 19.79 26.61
N PRO A 993 33.12 20.70 25.80
CA PRO A 993 32.91 20.46 24.36
C PRO A 993 34.21 20.19 23.59
N LEU A 994 35.29 20.91 23.91
CA LEU A 994 36.61 20.71 23.32
C LEU A 994 37.24 19.38 23.76
N ILE A 995 37.03 19.00 25.02
CA ILE A 995 37.53 17.73 25.58
C ILE A 995 36.81 16.55 24.91
N SER A 996 35.47 16.57 24.85
CA SER A 996 34.64 15.55 24.20
C SER A 996 34.99 15.37 22.73
N TYR A 997 35.04 16.46 21.96
CA TYR A 997 35.37 16.43 20.54
C TYR A 997 36.80 15.96 20.25
N ARG A 998 37.78 16.39 21.07
CA ARG A 998 39.15 15.88 20.98
C ARG A 998 39.20 14.37 21.27
N ASN A 999 38.49 13.92 22.31
CA ASN A 999 38.46 12.51 22.67
C ASN A 999 37.85 11.65 21.55
N SER A 1000 36.76 12.09 20.90
CA SER A 1000 36.14 11.32 19.81
C SER A 1000 37.04 11.21 18.56
N LEU A 1001 37.93 12.18 18.32
CA LEU A 1001 38.98 12.11 17.30
C LEU A 1001 40.17 11.23 17.71
N GLN A 1002 40.49 11.15 19.01
CA GLN A 1002 41.59 10.31 19.52
C GLN A 1002 41.19 8.84 19.75
N MET A 1003 39.92 8.56 20.06
CA MET A 1003 39.39 7.20 20.23
C MET A 1003 39.49 6.42 18.91
N GLY A 1004 40.32 5.37 18.97
CA GLY A 1004 40.79 4.61 17.82
C GLY A 1004 42.29 4.77 17.53
N ALA A 1005 43.08 5.49 18.32
CA ALA A 1005 44.53 5.60 18.07
C ALA A 1005 45.30 4.27 18.33
N ASP A 1006 45.09 3.63 19.48
CA ASP A 1006 46.10 2.78 20.11
C ASP A 1006 46.07 1.27 19.79
N ASP A 1007 44.97 0.77 19.20
CA ASP A 1007 44.68 -0.68 19.13
C ASP A 1007 45.56 -1.48 18.14
N ASP A 1008 46.41 -0.81 17.36
CA ASP A 1008 47.33 -1.45 16.39
C ASP A 1008 48.59 -2.07 17.04
N THR A 1009 48.67 -2.11 18.37
CA THR A 1009 49.92 -2.42 19.10
C THR A 1009 49.93 -3.73 19.88
N LEU A 1010 48.84 -4.52 19.89
CA LEU A 1010 48.73 -5.72 20.75
C LEU A 1010 48.16 -7.00 20.11
N SER A 1011 47.84 -7.03 18.81
CA SER A 1011 47.07 -8.11 18.17
C SER A 1011 47.80 -8.97 17.13
N VAL A 1012 49.14 -9.06 17.17
CA VAL A 1012 49.93 -9.95 16.29
C VAL A 1012 50.88 -10.85 17.10
N ILE A 1013 50.61 -12.17 17.04
CA ILE A 1013 51.38 -13.30 17.63
C ILE A 1013 51.32 -13.43 19.17
N SER A 1014 50.28 -14.12 19.65
CA SER A 1014 50.48 -15.41 20.32
C SER A 1014 49.28 -16.33 20.09
N GLY A 1015 49.53 -17.52 19.54
CA GLY A 1015 48.52 -18.57 19.40
C GLY A 1015 48.63 -19.60 20.53
N MET A 1016 47.63 -20.49 20.58
CA MET A 1016 47.56 -21.72 21.39
C MET A 1016 47.16 -21.59 22.88
N SER A 1017 45.86 -21.86 23.10
CA SER A 1017 45.29 -22.67 24.21
C SER A 1017 44.64 -21.99 25.43
N SER A 1018 43.32 -22.16 25.49
CA SER A 1018 42.50 -22.52 26.66
C SER A 1018 42.46 -21.64 27.92
N ARG A 1019 41.30 -20.95 28.08
CA ARG A 1019 40.50 -20.74 29.32
C ARG A 1019 41.24 -20.74 30.68
N SER A 1020 41.26 -19.58 31.36
CA SER A 1020 40.78 -19.40 32.75
C SER A 1020 40.91 -17.93 33.21
N SER A 1021 40.47 -17.61 34.43
CA SER A 1021 40.17 -16.24 34.89
C SER A 1021 41.11 -15.70 35.98
N ALA A 1022 40.96 -14.40 36.28
CA ALA A 1022 41.33 -13.66 37.50
C ALA A 1022 42.75 -13.03 37.64
N ARG A 1023 42.76 -11.68 37.58
CA ARG A 1023 43.50 -10.70 38.43
C ARG A 1023 44.86 -11.11 39.07
N SER A 1024 45.94 -10.37 38.73
CA SER A 1024 46.64 -9.41 39.64
C SER A 1024 48.18 -9.27 39.48
N ARG A 1025 48.67 -8.00 39.50
CA ARG A 1025 50.01 -7.47 39.92
C ARG A 1025 51.34 -7.82 39.16
N ARG A 1026 51.88 -6.75 38.52
CA ARG A 1026 53.27 -6.22 38.49
C ARG A 1026 54.54 -7.13 38.48
N SER A 1027 55.42 -6.78 37.51
CA SER A 1027 56.88 -6.47 37.62
C SER A 1027 58.02 -7.47 37.30
N LYS A 1028 58.55 -7.32 36.06
CA LYS A 1028 59.97 -7.01 35.70
C LYS A 1028 61.06 -8.14 35.79
N PRO A 1029 62.32 -7.97 35.29
CA PRO A 1029 62.93 -8.80 34.22
C PRO A 1029 64.29 -9.46 34.67
N PRO A 1030 65.36 -9.77 33.85
CA PRO A 1030 65.61 -9.72 32.37
C PRO A 1030 66.46 -10.87 31.71
N ALA A 1031 66.67 -10.81 30.37
CA ALA A 1031 67.99 -10.75 29.66
C ALA A 1031 68.28 -11.67 28.42
N ALA A 1032 68.45 -11.05 27.23
CA ALA A 1032 69.43 -11.28 26.11
C ALA A 1032 69.67 -12.69 25.47
N SER A 1033 69.90 -12.92 24.16
CA SER A 1033 70.73 -12.16 23.19
C SER A 1033 70.75 -12.74 21.72
N LYS A 1034 70.95 -11.86 20.71
CA LYS A 1034 71.68 -12.02 19.40
C LYS A 1034 71.23 -12.95 18.22
N ARG A 1035 70.84 -12.25 17.11
CA ARG A 1035 71.38 -12.27 15.71
C ARG A 1035 71.53 -13.58 14.88
N LYS A 1036 70.90 -13.63 13.68
CA LYS A 1036 71.55 -13.33 12.36
C LYS A 1036 70.57 -13.30 11.15
N LEU A 1037 71.05 -12.73 10.04
CA LEU A 1037 70.55 -12.71 8.63
C LEU A 1037 71.67 -13.36 7.73
N PRO A 1038 71.62 -13.50 6.37
CA PRO A 1038 70.79 -12.82 5.34
C PRO A 1038 70.39 -13.67 4.07
N GLU A 1039 70.01 -12.97 2.97
CA GLU A 1039 70.15 -13.35 1.51
C GLU A 1039 69.31 -14.53 0.92
N GLU A 1040 68.90 -14.56 -0.37
CA GLU A 1040 68.65 -13.50 -1.41
C GLU A 1040 67.83 -14.08 -2.62
N GLU A 1041 67.52 -13.22 -3.60
CA GLU A 1041 67.10 -13.48 -5.00
C GLU A 1041 65.71 -14.10 -5.31
N SER A 1042 65.34 -14.09 -6.61
CA SER A 1042 63.97 -14.22 -7.11
C SER A 1042 63.87 -14.83 -8.52
N SER A 1043 62.81 -15.59 -8.79
CA SER A 1043 62.43 -16.05 -10.14
C SER A 1043 60.96 -16.48 -10.18
N CYS A 1044 60.24 -16.21 -11.28
CA CYS A 1044 58.79 -16.39 -11.35
C CYS A 1044 58.31 -17.74 -11.95
N SER A 1045 57.22 -18.25 -11.38
CA SER A 1045 56.04 -18.88 -12.02
C SER A 1045 56.18 -20.03 -13.04
N SER A 1046 55.58 -21.17 -12.70
CA SER A 1046 54.52 -21.82 -13.51
C SER A 1046 53.65 -22.73 -12.59
N SER A 1047 52.32 -22.61 -12.65
CA SER A 1047 51.37 -23.61 -13.21
C SER A 1047 51.09 -24.81 -12.26
N ASP A 1048 49.87 -25.35 -12.17
CA ASP A 1048 49.22 -26.16 -13.21
C ASP A 1048 47.67 -26.19 -13.11
N VAL A 1049 47.04 -26.54 -14.23
CA VAL A 1049 45.60 -26.81 -14.36
C VAL A 1049 45.43 -28.28 -14.77
N SER A 1050 44.46 -28.99 -14.21
CA SER A 1050 44.13 -30.35 -14.62
C SER A 1050 43.49 -30.39 -16.02
N VAL A 1051 44.36 -30.57 -17.02
CA VAL A 1051 44.30 -31.44 -18.22
C VAL A 1051 42.98 -32.24 -18.33
N TRP A 1052 42.29 -32.39 -19.47
CA TRP A 1052 42.77 -33.04 -20.70
C TRP A 1052 42.13 -32.51 -22.02
N VAL A 1053 42.99 -32.21 -23.02
CA VAL A 1053 42.93 -32.68 -24.43
C VAL A 1053 41.58 -32.52 -25.17
N ASN A 1054 41.40 -31.75 -26.26
CA ASN A 1054 42.29 -31.05 -27.24
C ASN A 1054 41.42 -30.15 -28.17
N ARG A 1055 41.78 -29.51 -29.32
CA ARG A 1055 43.00 -29.33 -30.16
C ARG A 1055 42.80 -28.11 -31.11
N GLU A 1056 43.70 -27.10 -31.08
CA GLU A 1056 44.00 -26.10 -32.17
C GLU A 1056 42.83 -25.24 -32.74
N GLN A 1057 42.95 -24.11 -33.45
CA GLN A 1057 43.91 -23.00 -33.73
C GLN A 1057 43.06 -21.87 -34.43
N SER A 1058 43.38 -20.58 -34.53
CA SER A 1058 44.42 -19.68 -33.97
C SER A 1058 43.98 -18.20 -34.18
N GLY A 1059 44.55 -17.23 -33.45
CA GLY A 1059 44.35 -15.77 -33.70
C GLY A 1059 45.44 -15.16 -34.60
N PRO A 1060 45.76 -13.85 -34.52
CA PRO A 1060 45.06 -12.73 -33.83
C PRO A 1060 44.86 -11.49 -34.75
N HIS A 1061 44.27 -10.37 -34.24
CA HIS A 1061 44.63 -8.96 -34.52
C HIS A 1061 43.64 -7.96 -33.85
N THR A 1062 44.05 -6.68 -33.74
CA THR A 1062 43.33 -5.53 -33.13
C THR A 1062 43.38 -4.33 -34.11
N PRO A 1063 42.77 -3.12 -33.87
CA PRO A 1063 41.77 -2.66 -32.87
C PRO A 1063 40.56 -1.90 -33.54
N VAL A 1064 39.97 -0.91 -32.84
CA VAL A 1064 39.05 0.19 -33.28
C VAL A 1064 37.55 -0.02 -33.00
N MET A 1065 36.76 1.05 -33.11
CA MET A 1065 35.67 1.48 -32.22
C MET A 1065 34.31 1.67 -32.96
N MET A 1066 33.23 1.82 -32.18
CA MET A 1066 31.97 2.53 -32.48
C MET A 1066 30.83 1.90 -33.31
N SER A 1067 29.64 2.46 -33.02
CA SER A 1067 28.35 2.48 -33.74
C SER A 1067 27.33 1.34 -33.54
N SER A 1068 26.07 1.79 -33.32
CA SER A 1068 24.83 1.00 -33.29
C SER A 1068 24.05 1.23 -34.61
N PRO A 1069 23.29 0.24 -35.13
CA PRO A 1069 22.45 0.43 -36.31
C PRO A 1069 20.96 0.69 -35.97
N HIS A 1070 20.36 1.67 -36.64
CA HIS A 1070 18.93 1.99 -36.55
C HIS A 1070 18.06 1.21 -37.56
N ILE A 1071 16.74 1.37 -37.40
CA ILE A 1071 15.63 0.87 -38.24
C ILE A 1071 15.70 1.42 -39.68
N VAL A 1072 15.20 0.67 -40.67
CA VAL A 1072 14.79 1.17 -42.00
C VAL A 1072 13.46 0.51 -42.42
N SER A 1073 12.60 1.23 -43.15
CA SER A 1073 11.25 0.82 -43.61
C SER A 1073 11.10 0.91 -45.14
N THR A 1074 10.21 0.11 -45.78
CA THR A 1074 9.59 0.44 -47.11
C THR A 1074 8.40 -0.47 -47.54
N VAL A 1075 7.17 0.00 -47.27
CA VAL A 1075 6.07 0.32 -48.22
C VAL A 1075 5.67 -0.64 -49.40
N LEU A 1076 4.43 -1.17 -49.30
CA LEU A 1076 3.33 -1.44 -50.29
C LEU A 1076 3.50 -2.21 -51.64
N ARG A 1077 2.54 -3.14 -51.92
CA ARG A 1077 1.52 -3.04 -53.03
C ARG A 1077 0.42 -4.14 -53.14
N ASP A 1078 -0.85 -3.70 -53.06
CA ASP A 1078 -2.08 -4.03 -53.84
C ASP A 1078 -2.63 -5.46 -54.12
N ALA A 1079 -3.69 -5.82 -53.36
CA ALA A 1079 -5.11 -6.06 -53.76
C ALA A 1079 -5.56 -7.07 -54.87
N LYS A 1080 -6.57 -7.93 -54.53
CA LYS A 1080 -7.89 -8.00 -55.24
C LYS A 1080 -9.00 -8.86 -54.58
N LYS A 1081 -10.24 -8.37 -54.77
CA LYS A 1081 -11.61 -8.78 -54.36
C LYS A 1081 -12.00 -10.27 -54.55
N LEU A 1082 -12.93 -10.79 -53.72
CA LEU A 1082 -14.35 -11.09 -54.08
C LEU A 1082 -15.21 -11.69 -52.93
N LEU A 1083 -16.53 -11.46 -52.99
CA LEU A 1083 -17.65 -12.02 -52.18
C LEU A 1083 -18.54 -12.93 -53.10
N PRO A 1084 -19.69 -13.56 -52.72
CA PRO A 1084 -20.45 -13.56 -51.43
C PRO A 1084 -21.02 -14.94 -50.94
N GLU A 1085 -21.78 -14.88 -49.82
CA GLU A 1085 -23.12 -15.50 -49.58
C GLU A 1085 -23.41 -16.93 -49.02
N GLN A 1086 -24.58 -16.97 -48.34
CA GLN A 1086 -25.57 -18.04 -48.06
C GLN A 1086 -25.27 -19.21 -47.10
N GLY A 1087 -25.86 -19.10 -45.89
CA GLY A 1087 -26.03 -20.16 -44.88
C GLY A 1087 -27.24 -21.09 -45.08
N TYR A 1088 -27.74 -21.72 -44.00
CA TYR A 1088 -29.04 -22.42 -43.95
C TYR A 1088 -29.57 -22.64 -42.51
N MET A 1089 -30.87 -22.92 -42.33
CA MET A 1089 -31.56 -23.16 -41.04
C MET A 1089 -32.03 -24.62 -40.83
N GLY A 1090 -32.38 -24.97 -39.57
CA GLY A 1090 -33.22 -26.12 -39.17
C GLY A 1090 -32.95 -26.55 -37.70
N VAL A 1091 -33.68 -26.20 -36.63
CA VAL A 1091 -35.12 -25.95 -36.29
C VAL A 1091 -35.88 -27.22 -35.79
N TYR A 1092 -36.74 -27.05 -34.75
CA TYR A 1092 -37.74 -27.99 -34.14
C TYR A 1092 -37.24 -28.97 -33.02
N SER A 1093 -38.02 -29.32 -31.97
CA SER A 1093 -39.35 -28.84 -31.47
C SER A 1093 -39.69 -29.25 -30.00
N MET A 1094 -40.43 -28.38 -29.29
CA MET A 1094 -41.40 -28.53 -28.15
C MET A 1094 -41.64 -29.87 -27.42
N SER A 1095 -41.94 -29.82 -26.09
CA SER A 1095 -43.30 -30.05 -25.49
C SER A 1095 -43.38 -30.01 -23.94
N ASN A 1096 -44.27 -29.15 -23.42
CA ASN A 1096 -45.34 -29.30 -22.38
C ASN A 1096 -45.57 -30.68 -21.70
N GLU A 1097 -46.21 -30.90 -20.52
CA GLU A 1097 -46.92 -30.13 -19.43
C GLU A 1097 -47.21 -31.12 -18.23
N THR A 1098 -47.94 -30.94 -17.09
CA THR A 1098 -48.88 -29.95 -16.47
C THR A 1098 -49.07 -30.24 -14.94
N GLN A 1099 -49.52 -29.24 -14.14
CA GLN A 1099 -50.35 -29.34 -12.88
C GLN A 1099 -49.78 -30.07 -11.62
N HIS A 1100 -50.08 -29.73 -10.35
CA HIS A 1100 -51.28 -29.13 -9.71
C HIS A 1100 -51.00 -28.16 -8.51
N THR A 1101 -52.04 -27.45 -8.06
CA THR A 1101 -52.22 -26.57 -6.86
C THR A 1101 -52.67 -27.38 -5.62
N PRO A 1102 -53.07 -26.84 -4.41
CA PRO A 1102 -53.36 -25.44 -3.98
C PRO A 1102 -52.99 -24.99 -2.52
N LEU A 1103 -53.12 -23.68 -2.22
CA LEU A 1103 -53.95 -23.07 -1.12
C LEU A 1103 -53.67 -21.56 -0.90
N GLN A 1104 -54.56 -20.85 -0.20
CA GLN A 1104 -54.50 -19.40 0.12
C GLN A 1104 -54.80 -19.11 1.60
N GLN A 1105 -54.15 -18.10 2.19
CA GLN A 1105 -54.65 -17.10 3.19
C GLN A 1105 -53.46 -16.30 3.79
N PRO A 1106 -53.66 -15.08 4.35
CA PRO A 1106 -54.02 -13.85 3.64
C PRO A 1106 -52.97 -12.73 3.83
N HIS A 1107 -52.89 -11.77 2.89
CA HIS A 1107 -51.95 -10.66 3.00
C HIS A 1107 -52.38 -9.60 4.03
N GLN A 1108 -51.40 -9.05 4.76
CA GLN A 1108 -51.43 -7.67 5.22
C GLN A 1108 -50.59 -6.82 4.26
N HIS A 1109 -51.09 -5.65 3.86
CA HIS A 1109 -50.30 -4.67 3.12
C HIS A 1109 -49.41 -3.87 4.08
N MET A 1110 -48.12 -3.78 3.76
CA MET A 1110 -47.24 -2.68 4.18
C MET A 1110 -47.02 -1.79 2.95
N ASP A 1111 -47.11 -0.48 3.13
CA ASP A 1111 -47.04 0.49 2.03
C ASP A 1111 -45.60 1.02 1.85
N TYR A 1112 -45.15 1.15 0.60
CA TYR A 1112 -43.74 1.42 0.26
C TYR A 1112 -43.28 2.82 0.72
N ASN A 1113 -44.23 3.74 0.91
CA ASN A 1113 -44.03 5.06 1.53
C ASN A 1113 -43.37 5.01 2.92
N SER A 1114 -43.44 3.86 3.61
CA SER A 1114 -42.95 3.71 5.00
C SER A 1114 -41.43 3.84 5.15
N GLN A 1115 -40.62 3.35 4.21
CA GLN A 1115 -39.15 3.40 4.34
C GLN A 1115 -38.59 4.83 4.17
N VAL A 1116 -39.09 5.60 3.19
CA VAL A 1116 -38.68 6.99 2.97
C VAL A 1116 -39.18 7.90 4.11
N ALA A 1117 -40.42 7.68 4.57
CA ALA A 1117 -40.98 8.40 5.71
C ALA A 1117 -40.21 8.12 7.03
N TRP A 1118 -39.64 6.93 7.20
CA TRP A 1118 -38.85 6.57 8.39
C TRP A 1118 -37.56 7.39 8.50
N MET A 1119 -36.77 7.48 7.43
CA MET A 1119 -35.54 8.29 7.41
C MET A 1119 -35.83 9.79 7.61
N MET A 1120 -36.88 10.32 6.97
CA MET A 1120 -37.32 11.71 7.17
C MET A 1120 -37.79 11.99 8.62
N ALA A 1121 -38.52 11.04 9.24
CA ALA A 1121 -38.93 11.16 10.64
C ALA A 1121 -37.73 11.08 11.60
N GLN A 1122 -36.75 10.21 11.31
CA GLN A 1122 -35.50 10.09 12.07
C GLN A 1122 -34.71 11.40 12.04
N LYS A 1123 -34.57 12.06 10.88
CA LYS A 1123 -33.90 13.38 10.77
C LYS A 1123 -34.51 14.43 11.70
N GLN A 1124 -35.84 14.54 11.77
CA GLN A 1124 -36.54 15.50 12.65
C GLN A 1124 -36.44 15.16 14.16
N GLN A 1125 -36.02 13.94 14.49
CA GLN A 1125 -35.69 13.53 15.86
C GLN A 1125 -34.18 13.72 16.15
N GLN A 1126 -33.33 13.55 15.14
CA GLN A 1126 -31.87 13.72 15.18
C GLN A 1126 -31.45 15.20 15.31
N GLU A 1127 -32.14 16.13 14.65
CA GLU A 1127 -31.97 17.59 14.84
C GLU A 1127 -32.24 18.04 16.29
N ARG A 1128 -33.17 17.36 16.99
CA ARG A 1128 -33.43 17.61 18.42
C ARG A 1128 -32.35 17.00 19.31
N ALA A 1129 -31.76 15.87 18.90
CA ALA A 1129 -30.69 15.20 19.62
C ALA A 1129 -29.32 15.91 19.47
N SER A 1130 -28.98 16.42 18.29
CA SER A 1130 -27.70 17.11 18.03
C SER A 1130 -27.52 18.37 18.88
N LEU A 1131 -28.59 19.18 19.01
CA LEU A 1131 -28.69 20.33 19.93
C LEU A 1131 -28.51 19.97 21.41
N GLN A 1132 -28.65 18.69 21.78
CA GLN A 1132 -28.40 18.16 23.11
C GLN A 1132 -27.00 17.54 23.25
N TYR A 1133 -26.54 16.79 22.24
CA TYR A 1133 -25.23 16.16 22.19
C TYR A 1133 -24.07 17.17 22.23
N GLY A 1134 -24.20 18.31 21.54
CA GLY A 1134 -23.19 19.39 21.59
C GLY A 1134 -22.91 19.91 23.00
N LYS A 1135 -23.89 19.85 23.91
CA LYS A 1135 -23.73 20.23 25.33
C LYS A 1135 -23.17 19.10 26.20
N MET A 1136 -23.30 17.85 25.78
CA MET A 1136 -22.86 16.68 26.56
C MET A 1136 -21.41 16.28 26.27
N ARG A 1137 -20.92 16.46 25.03
CA ARG A 1137 -19.52 16.17 24.64
C ARG A 1137 -18.49 16.88 25.55
N GLY A 1138 -18.77 18.14 25.91
CA GLY A 1138 -17.91 18.94 26.82
C GLY A 1138 -17.98 18.56 28.30
N HIS A 1139 -18.97 17.78 28.75
CA HIS A 1139 -19.03 17.29 30.14
C HIS A 1139 -18.39 15.91 30.30
N ILE A 1140 -18.51 15.03 29.30
CA ILE A 1140 -17.99 13.65 29.37
C ILE A 1140 -16.46 13.61 29.56
N GLN A 1141 -15.70 14.46 28.86
CA GLN A 1141 -14.23 14.55 29.02
C GLN A 1141 -13.80 14.94 30.45
N HIS A 1142 -14.63 15.66 31.21
CA HIS A 1142 -14.32 16.07 32.58
C HIS A 1142 -14.75 15.05 33.65
N THR A 1143 -15.70 14.16 33.35
CA THR A 1143 -16.29 13.23 34.34
C THR A 1143 -15.58 11.88 34.44
N ILE A 1144 -14.91 11.41 33.38
CA ILE A 1144 -14.23 10.09 33.32
C ILE A 1144 -13.12 9.90 34.39
N ARG A 1145 -12.72 10.96 35.12
CA ARG A 1145 -11.65 10.90 36.12
C ARG A 1145 -12.07 10.60 37.56
N ARG A 1146 -13.37 10.46 37.89
CA ARG A 1146 -13.87 10.00 39.22
C ARG A 1146 -15.26 9.36 39.15
N GLY A 1147 -15.39 8.12 39.65
CA GLY A 1147 -16.68 7.46 39.92
C GLY A 1147 -16.51 5.99 40.28
N SER A 1148 -17.03 5.56 41.43
CA SER A 1148 -16.93 4.17 41.92
C SER A 1148 -18.15 3.79 42.77
N GLY A 1149 -18.67 2.57 42.59
CA GLY A 1149 -19.84 2.04 43.31
C GLY A 1149 -21.18 2.27 42.60
N LEU A 1150 -22.24 1.51 42.91
CA LEU A 1150 -22.39 0.41 43.89
C LEU A 1150 -23.65 -0.44 43.60
N MET A 1151 -23.85 -1.52 44.38
CA MET A 1151 -24.98 -2.48 44.45
C MET A 1151 -24.85 -3.73 43.54
N GLU A 1152 -24.63 -4.95 44.07
CA GLU A 1152 -25.47 -5.76 45.02
C GLU A 1152 -26.82 -6.16 44.39
N ASP A 1153 -27.28 -7.43 44.40
CA ASP A 1153 -26.67 -8.73 44.75
C ASP A 1153 -27.54 -9.87 44.16
N ASP A 1154 -26.97 -11.09 43.97
CA ASP A 1154 -27.60 -12.42 44.20
C ASP A 1154 -26.82 -13.57 43.49
N GLU A 1155 -26.20 -14.44 44.31
CA GLU A 1155 -25.91 -15.90 44.19
C GLU A 1155 -25.77 -16.59 42.79
N GLU A 1156 -24.81 -17.49 42.51
CA GLU A 1156 -23.75 -18.15 43.31
C GLU A 1156 -22.57 -18.64 42.39
N PRO A 1157 -21.49 -19.32 42.86
CA PRO A 1157 -20.13 -19.00 42.41
C PRO A 1157 -19.58 -19.73 41.18
N ILE A 1158 -18.71 -19.03 40.45
CA ILE A 1158 -17.60 -19.60 39.68
C ILE A 1158 -16.29 -19.15 40.34
N VAL A 1159 -15.33 -20.06 40.50
CA VAL A 1159 -14.04 -19.77 41.16
C VAL A 1159 -13.12 -19.01 40.20
N GLU A 1160 -13.17 -17.68 40.27
CA GLU A 1160 -12.07 -16.82 39.84
C GLU A 1160 -11.07 -16.68 40.98
N ASP A 1161 -9.79 -17.00 40.74
CA ASP A 1161 -8.70 -16.58 41.61
C ASP A 1161 -7.38 -16.46 40.83
N VAL A 1162 -6.48 -15.60 41.31
CA VAL A 1162 -5.11 -15.34 40.81
C VAL A 1162 -4.99 -14.83 39.36
N MET A 1163 -5.38 -13.56 39.13
CA MET A 1163 -4.91 -12.75 37.99
C MET A 1163 -4.72 -11.25 38.31
N MET A 1164 -4.18 -10.91 39.49
CA MET A 1164 -3.64 -9.55 39.76
C MET A 1164 -2.52 -9.57 40.83
N SER A 1165 -1.26 -9.36 40.42
CA SER A 1165 -0.27 -8.58 41.17
C SER A 1165 0.94 -8.25 40.29
N SER A 1166 1.48 -7.04 40.44
CA SER A 1166 2.70 -6.60 39.74
C SER A 1166 3.34 -5.41 40.47
N GLU A 1167 4.39 -5.67 41.25
CA GLU A 1167 5.42 -4.67 41.58
C GLU A 1167 6.66 -5.35 42.22
N GLU A 1168 7.77 -4.62 42.28
CA GLU A 1168 9.07 -5.01 42.87
C GLU A 1168 9.78 -6.28 42.34
N ARG A 1169 10.53 -6.14 41.24
CA ARG A 1169 12.00 -6.13 41.32
C ARG A 1169 12.70 -5.65 40.05
N LEU A 1170 13.77 -4.87 40.27
CA LEU A 1170 14.82 -4.59 39.29
C LEU A 1170 15.98 -5.58 39.49
N ASP A 1171 16.62 -5.98 38.38
CA ASP A 1171 18.08 -5.88 38.13
C ASP A 1171 18.58 -6.97 37.15
N ASP A 1172 19.50 -6.56 36.26
CA ASP A 1172 20.55 -7.35 35.60
C ASP A 1172 20.21 -8.71 34.92
N LEU A 1173 20.10 -8.72 33.57
CA LEU A 1173 21.25 -9.12 32.70
C LEU A 1173 20.99 -9.12 31.17
N ASN A 1174 21.84 -8.35 30.47
CA ASN A 1174 22.55 -8.75 29.24
C ASN A 1174 21.78 -9.01 27.92
N GLU A 1175 21.48 -7.94 27.18
CA GLU A 1175 21.11 -7.99 25.76
C GLU A 1175 22.30 -8.43 24.86
N GLY A 1176 22.03 -9.32 23.90
CA GLY A 1176 22.86 -9.50 22.71
C GLY A 1176 22.11 -8.97 21.49
N MET A 1177 22.55 -7.84 20.92
CA MET A 1177 21.92 -7.25 19.74
C MET A 1177 22.57 -7.77 18.45
N ASP A 1178 21.85 -8.57 17.67
CA ASP A 1178 22.14 -8.73 16.25
C ASP A 1178 21.74 -7.46 15.50
N PHE A 1179 22.65 -6.97 14.64
CA PHE A 1179 22.60 -5.61 14.09
C PHE A 1179 22.17 -5.63 12.62
N ASP A 1180 20.86 -5.76 12.36
CA ASP A 1180 20.31 -5.52 11.01
C ASP A 1180 18.92 -4.83 11.06
N THR A 1181 18.72 -3.84 10.19
CA THR A 1181 17.46 -3.07 10.03
C THR A 1181 16.82 -2.51 11.32
N MET A 1182 17.41 -1.45 11.89
CA MET A 1182 16.66 -0.56 12.80
C MET A 1182 15.72 0.36 12.03
N ASP A 1183 14.41 0.17 12.19
CA ASP A 1183 13.41 1.19 11.87
C ASP A 1183 13.49 2.36 12.88
N ILE A 1184 13.10 3.56 12.46
CA ILE A 1184 13.23 4.77 13.29
C ILE A 1184 12.00 4.92 14.18
N ASP A 1185 12.13 4.50 15.45
CA ASP A 1185 11.12 4.73 16.48
C ASP A 1185 10.90 6.24 16.75
N LEU A 1186 9.63 6.62 16.72
CA LEU A 1186 9.10 7.93 17.09
C LEU A 1186 7.73 7.70 17.75
N PRO A 1187 7.32 8.54 18.72
CA PRO A 1187 6.06 8.34 19.45
C PRO A 1187 4.86 8.24 18.49
N PRO A 1188 3.92 7.30 18.74
CA PRO A 1188 2.87 6.97 17.77
C PRO A 1188 1.79 8.06 17.68
N SER A 1189 1.98 9.00 16.75
CA SER A 1189 0.89 9.82 16.22
C SER A 1189 -0.17 8.94 15.55
N LYS A 1190 -1.44 9.19 15.86
CA LYS A 1190 -2.58 8.38 15.37
C LYS A 1190 -2.77 8.48 13.85
N ASN A 1191 -2.47 9.64 13.25
CA ASN A 1191 -2.85 9.96 11.86
C ASN A 1191 -1.70 9.69 10.85
N ARG A 1192 -0.67 8.90 11.22
CA ARG A 1192 0.52 8.68 10.38
C ARG A 1192 0.27 7.87 9.09
N ARG A 1193 -0.83 7.09 9.01
CA ARG A 1193 -1.08 6.14 7.91
C ARG A 1193 -1.83 6.73 6.72
N GLU A 1194 -2.86 7.54 6.94
CA GLU A 1194 -3.65 8.13 5.84
C GLU A 1194 -2.82 9.13 5.02
N ARG A 1195 -1.93 9.88 5.69
CA ARG A 1195 -1.02 10.83 5.01
C ARG A 1195 0.15 10.18 4.24
N SER A 1196 0.34 8.86 4.27
CA SER A 1196 1.49 8.20 3.58
C SER A 1196 1.19 7.72 2.15
N GLU A 1197 -0.07 7.48 1.78
CA GLU A 1197 -0.42 6.75 0.55
C GLU A 1197 -0.95 7.66 -0.59
N LEU A 1198 -1.07 8.97 -0.33
CA LEU A 1198 -1.51 10.01 -1.26
C LEU A 1198 -0.44 11.11 -1.46
N LYS A 1199 0.84 10.73 -1.55
CA LYS A 1199 1.96 11.67 -1.75
C LYS A 1199 2.46 11.64 -3.20
N PRO A 1200 2.38 12.75 -3.96
CA PRO A 1200 3.13 12.91 -5.19
C PRO A 1200 4.65 12.83 -4.92
N ASP A 1201 5.40 12.21 -5.83
CA ASP A 1201 6.86 12.34 -5.84
C ASP A 1201 7.23 13.60 -6.62
N TYR A 1202 7.28 14.75 -5.94
CA TYR A 1202 7.56 16.08 -6.52
C TYR A 1202 8.93 16.21 -7.23
N PHE A 1203 9.72 15.13 -7.31
CA PHE A 1203 11.04 15.07 -7.97
C PHE A 1203 11.12 14.03 -9.10
N ASP A 1204 10.00 13.45 -9.55
CA ASP A 1204 9.94 12.73 -10.83
C ASP A 1204 10.12 13.75 -11.98
N PRO A 1205 10.93 13.49 -13.01
CA PRO A 1205 10.97 14.30 -14.22
C PRO A 1205 9.59 14.56 -14.87
N ALA A 1206 8.60 13.69 -14.69
CA ALA A 1206 7.22 13.93 -15.09
C ALA A 1206 6.54 14.99 -14.20
N SER A 1207 6.64 14.87 -12.87
CA SER A 1207 6.06 15.81 -11.89
C SER A 1207 6.76 17.18 -11.83
N ILE A 1208 7.58 17.52 -12.83
CA ILE A 1208 8.17 18.84 -12.92
C ILE A 1208 7.07 19.89 -13.18
N MET A 1209 5.95 19.50 -13.80
CA MET A 1209 5.05 20.39 -14.53
C MET A 1209 3.54 20.10 -14.37
N ASP A 1210 3.00 19.75 -13.20
CA ASP A 1210 1.55 19.39 -13.12
C ASP A 1210 0.60 20.49 -13.67
N ASP A 1211 0.91 21.78 -13.49
CA ASP A 1211 0.14 22.91 -14.06
C ASP A 1211 0.51 23.25 -15.53
N SER A 1212 1.58 22.65 -16.08
CA SER A 1212 2.22 23.01 -17.37
C SER A 1212 2.61 21.82 -18.25
N HIS A 1213 2.06 20.63 -17.96
CA HIS A 1213 2.57 19.31 -18.40
C HIS A 1213 2.61 19.11 -19.93
N PHE A 1214 1.79 19.85 -20.66
CA PHE A 1214 1.50 19.63 -22.09
C PHE A 1214 2.46 20.36 -23.05
N LEU A 1215 3.21 21.34 -22.54
CA LEU A 1215 4.11 22.21 -23.33
C LEU A 1215 5.50 21.62 -23.61
N LEU A 1216 5.84 20.47 -23.00
CA LEU A 1216 7.16 19.83 -23.08
C LEU A 1216 7.14 18.33 -23.39
N GLU A 1217 5.97 17.67 -23.44
CA GLU A 1217 5.83 16.35 -24.11
C GLU A 1217 5.60 16.48 -25.63
N SER A 1218 5.40 17.71 -26.11
CA SER A 1218 5.19 18.05 -27.53
C SER A 1218 6.47 18.49 -28.26
N THR A 1219 7.64 18.46 -27.61
CA THR A 1219 8.95 18.90 -28.14
C THR A 1219 10.08 17.89 -27.96
#